data_AF-A0A2E6WCH4-F1
#
_entry.id   AF-A0A2E6WCH4-F1
#
_cell.length_a   1.000
_cell.length_b   1.000
_cell.length_c   1.000
_cell.angle_alpha   90.00
_cell.angle_beta   90.00
_cell.angle_gamma   90.00
#
_symmetry.space_group_name_H-M   'P 1'
#
loop_
_entity.id
_entity.type
_entity.pdbx_description
1 polymer ?
#
loop_
_entity_poly.entity_id
_entity_poly.type
_entity_poly.pdbx_seq_one_letter_code
_entity_poly.pdbx_strand_id
1 'polypeptide(L)'
;MTMSEKPIDNSDEPSDRELRISQLLAEFLKQEDEGTAVSRDEFLAANEDVADDLNVLLEMANMIQKMAGPPSGDEFPVSMAGEDATPKGPVNLDDTDPDNNDSLDFYLSSGAVPPIGTTSSVPEGFAFGDYQLLEVIGQGGMGIVYRARQAGINREVAVKMIRSDRFRFDRDVARFYKEAQTAGSTQHPNIVTVFDIGEVGGRHYYSMQYVEGTDLASLNRESHLSSRRMAEILKDVADGVHAAHEHGILHRDLKPANVLIRNSDGKAIVTDFGLAKQIDNELDLTRSGDTVGTPSYMSPEQARADEDRMGAHSDVYSIGAILYELITGVPPFKSDSAASTVVEVLHREVVPPSDMSSNVNRQLEAICLKCLAKNPLNRYSSAEELAGDFARMLDGRPVNAVPISKLGKSIRWLNNVPFIARLSGNHFPNVSQTHKVVNHLLWVLPLLILCSFVLWQNVRQSYVPDSINIGTGMSDQFYHQVGTSLKDELANNYNQPTNILNTSGSRENVKLLKSGQVHIAIAQLEVLANDNDIAKLTPLYADKVHIVIRKGQGIQSLKDLEDRVVSLGPRDSGMRITSERVLSTLNIDHTKLQQSYKPFQAMLTDPAIEAGIVTTRTENAVLRELLNDNRFELIGLTPQQINDLTQIGYHRDRISGKGLSQVEAELTPTVATMAFLVSNANAGEALVKRMLTAIFVPGESGSIAGRLNLLSRTAASQHPVDFHPAALEFFANSEL
;
A
#
# COMPACT_ATOMS: atom_id res chain seq x y z
N MET A 1 -31.40 23.51 6.81
CA MET A 1 -31.82 22.17 6.38
C MET A 1 -30.58 21.30 6.33
N THR A 2 -30.43 20.47 7.35
CA THR A 2 -29.32 19.56 7.60
C THR A 2 -29.42 18.35 6.65
N MET A 3 -28.37 18.09 5.87
CA MET A 3 -28.21 16.81 5.19
C MET A 3 -27.59 15.82 6.18
N SER A 4 -28.29 14.71 6.40
CA SER A 4 -27.88 13.61 7.25
C SER A 4 -26.91 12.72 6.46
N GLU A 5 -25.64 12.70 6.85
CA GLU A 5 -24.73 11.61 6.50
C GLU A 5 -25.19 10.35 7.23
N LYS A 6 -25.44 9.26 6.50
CA LYS A 6 -25.49 7.90 7.05
C LYS A 6 -24.15 7.23 6.74
N PRO A 7 -23.52 6.56 7.71
CA PRO A 7 -22.29 5.83 7.47
C PRO A 7 -22.58 4.58 6.62
N ILE A 8 -21.63 4.25 5.75
CA ILE A 8 -21.60 3.02 4.96
C ILE A 8 -21.28 1.87 5.93
N ASP A 9 -22.12 0.84 5.91
CA ASP A 9 -21.99 -0.36 6.73
C ASP A 9 -20.93 -1.30 6.11
N ASN A 10 -19.82 -1.51 6.82
CA ASN A 10 -18.71 -2.41 6.46
C ASN A 10 -18.95 -3.78 7.12
N SER A 11 -19.93 -4.55 6.65
CA SER A 11 -20.27 -5.86 7.23
C SER A 11 -19.67 -7.08 6.50
N ASP A 12 -18.80 -6.87 5.50
CA ASP A 12 -18.29 -7.94 4.62
C ASP A 12 -16.79 -8.26 4.80
N GLU A 13 -16.13 -7.73 5.84
CA GLU A 13 -14.81 -8.23 6.26
C GLU A 13 -15.00 -9.38 7.27
N PRO A 14 -14.37 -10.56 7.08
CA PRO A 14 -14.41 -11.61 8.08
C PRO A 14 -13.88 -11.04 9.39
N SER A 15 -14.63 -11.23 10.46
CA SER A 15 -14.24 -10.65 11.75
C SER A 15 -12.86 -11.19 12.15
N ASP A 16 -12.04 -10.40 12.84
CA ASP A 16 -10.71 -10.83 13.33
C ASP A 16 -10.78 -12.18 14.09
N ARG A 17 -11.94 -12.48 14.67
CA ARG A 17 -12.25 -13.76 15.33
C ARG A 17 -12.31 -14.94 14.36
N GLU A 18 -12.95 -14.80 13.21
CA GLU A 18 -13.07 -15.87 12.19
C GLU A 18 -11.75 -16.17 11.49
N LEU A 19 -10.96 -15.12 11.22
CA LEU A 19 -9.62 -15.26 10.65
C LEU A 19 -8.69 -16.03 11.62
N ARG A 20 -8.80 -15.73 12.92
CA ARG A 20 -8.03 -16.39 13.98
C ARG A 20 -8.42 -17.87 14.16
N ILE A 21 -9.72 -18.20 14.14
CA ILE A 21 -10.20 -19.59 14.18
C ILE A 21 -9.63 -20.40 13.01
N SER A 22 -9.67 -19.82 11.80
CA SER A 22 -9.17 -20.48 10.58
C SER A 22 -7.67 -20.75 10.63
N GLN A 23 -6.88 -19.82 11.17
CA GLN A 23 -5.44 -19.96 11.33
C GLN A 23 -5.09 -21.05 12.36
N LEU A 24 -5.75 -21.03 13.52
CA LEU A 24 -5.55 -22.01 14.59
C LEU A 24 -5.88 -23.43 14.14
N LEU A 25 -6.99 -23.61 13.41
CA LEU A 25 -7.37 -24.91 12.87
C LEU A 25 -6.33 -25.44 11.87
N ALA A 26 -5.87 -24.59 10.94
CA ALA A 26 -4.87 -24.97 9.95
C ALA A 26 -3.52 -25.34 10.59
N GLU A 27 -3.13 -24.63 11.64
CA GLU A 27 -1.90 -24.91 12.39
C GLU A 27 -1.99 -26.24 13.16
N PHE A 28 -3.13 -26.51 13.81
CA PHE A 28 -3.36 -27.77 14.51
C PHE A 28 -3.35 -28.99 13.56
N LEU A 29 -4.09 -28.93 12.46
CA LEU A 29 -4.15 -30.03 11.48
C LEU A 29 -2.77 -30.31 10.86
N LYS A 30 -1.99 -29.25 10.60
CA LYS A 30 -0.62 -29.39 10.10
C LYS A 30 0.31 -30.08 11.12
N GLN A 31 0.20 -29.71 12.40
CA GLN A 31 0.97 -30.37 13.46
C GLN A 31 0.55 -31.83 13.65
N GLU A 32 -0.73 -32.15 13.42
CA GLU A 32 -1.27 -33.51 13.50
C GLU A 32 -0.73 -34.38 12.35
N ASP A 33 -0.70 -33.86 11.12
CA ASP A 33 -0.07 -34.53 9.96
C ASP A 33 1.45 -34.73 10.14
N GLU A 34 2.13 -33.78 10.82
CA GLU A 34 3.56 -33.87 11.14
C GLU A 34 3.85 -34.74 12.37
N GLY A 35 2.81 -35.22 13.08
CA GLY A 35 2.94 -36.03 14.30
C GLY A 35 3.49 -35.28 15.52
N THR A 36 3.42 -33.94 15.51
CA THR A 36 3.96 -33.05 16.56
C THR A 36 2.87 -32.33 17.36
N ALA A 37 1.59 -32.56 17.04
CA ALA A 37 0.46 -31.92 17.69
C ALA A 37 0.38 -32.23 19.19
N VAL A 38 0.07 -31.17 19.95
CA VAL A 38 -0.34 -31.26 21.36
C VAL A 38 -1.73 -31.92 21.43
N SER A 39 -2.09 -32.55 22.55
CA SER A 39 -3.39 -33.21 22.68
C SER A 39 -4.54 -32.23 22.44
N ARG A 40 -5.64 -32.68 21.80
CA ARG A 40 -6.81 -31.85 21.47
C ARG A 40 -7.34 -31.07 22.66
N ASP A 41 -7.40 -31.70 23.84
CA ASP A 41 -7.89 -31.08 25.06
C ASP A 41 -6.96 -29.95 25.54
N GLU A 42 -5.64 -30.11 25.41
CA GLU A 42 -4.67 -29.05 25.70
C GLU A 42 -4.71 -27.91 24.66
N PHE A 43 -4.97 -28.22 23.39
CA PHE A 43 -5.10 -27.21 22.33
C PHE A 43 -6.36 -26.35 22.51
N LEU A 44 -7.48 -26.96 22.89
CA LEU A 44 -8.72 -26.25 23.19
C LEU A 44 -8.60 -25.42 24.48
N ALA A 45 -7.93 -25.96 25.51
CA ALA A 45 -7.64 -25.22 26.74
C ALA A 45 -6.69 -24.02 26.54
N ALA A 46 -5.79 -24.09 25.55
CA ALA A 46 -4.92 -22.96 25.19
C ALA A 46 -5.65 -21.84 24.41
N ASN A 47 -6.85 -22.12 23.89
CA ASN A 47 -7.63 -21.22 23.03
C ASN A 47 -9.09 -21.10 23.49
N GLU A 48 -9.32 -20.91 24.80
CA GLU A 48 -10.65 -20.87 25.43
C GLU A 48 -11.63 -19.89 24.78
N ASP A 49 -11.15 -18.77 24.22
CA ASP A 49 -11.99 -17.73 23.63
C ASP A 49 -12.68 -18.11 22.31
N VAL A 50 -12.22 -19.20 21.69
CA VAL A 50 -12.75 -19.76 20.44
C VAL A 50 -12.89 -21.29 20.48
N ALA A 51 -12.81 -21.88 21.68
CA ALA A 51 -12.75 -23.33 21.87
C ALA A 51 -13.98 -24.06 21.36
N ASP A 52 -15.19 -23.51 21.55
CA ASP A 52 -16.43 -24.15 21.08
C ASP A 52 -16.46 -24.29 19.54
N ASP A 53 -16.09 -23.22 18.83
CA ASP A 53 -16.05 -23.19 17.36
C ASP A 53 -14.94 -24.11 16.80
N LEU A 54 -13.75 -24.10 17.42
CA LEU A 54 -12.65 -25.01 17.07
C LEU A 54 -13.01 -26.48 17.35
N ASN A 55 -13.72 -26.75 18.45
CA ASN A 55 -14.11 -28.10 18.82
C ASN A 55 -15.08 -28.70 17.80
N VAL A 56 -16.05 -27.91 17.31
CA VAL A 56 -16.96 -28.30 16.22
C VAL A 56 -16.18 -28.61 14.94
N LEU A 57 -15.25 -27.74 14.54
CA LEU A 57 -14.45 -27.93 13.33
C LEU A 57 -13.50 -29.13 13.40
N LEU A 58 -12.90 -29.38 14.57
CA LEU A 58 -12.03 -30.55 14.81
C LEU A 58 -12.82 -31.85 14.93
N GLU A 59 -14.06 -31.82 15.42
CA GLU A 59 -14.98 -32.97 15.34
C GLU A 59 -15.32 -33.31 13.90
N MET A 60 -15.57 -32.30 13.06
CA MET A 60 -15.80 -32.49 11.63
C MET A 60 -14.59 -33.10 10.93
N ALA A 61 -13.37 -32.61 11.23
CA ALA A 61 -12.12 -33.13 10.66
C ALA A 61 -11.87 -34.60 11.04
N ASN A 62 -12.02 -34.96 12.31
CA ASN A 62 -11.88 -36.35 12.78
C ASN A 62 -12.95 -37.29 12.19
N MET A 63 -14.15 -36.78 11.94
CA MET A 63 -15.22 -37.56 11.32
C MET A 63 -14.93 -37.85 9.85
N ILE A 64 -14.26 -36.92 9.14
CA ILE A 64 -13.76 -37.12 7.77
C ILE A 64 -12.65 -38.18 7.75
N GLN A 65 -11.71 -38.13 8.69
CA GLN A 65 -10.59 -39.08 8.76
C GLN A 65 -11.03 -40.50 9.15
N LYS A 66 -12.05 -40.66 10.00
CA LYS A 66 -12.67 -41.97 10.29
C LYS A 66 -13.45 -42.56 9.12
N MET A 67 -13.88 -41.73 8.17
CA MET A 67 -14.56 -42.18 6.95
C MET A 67 -13.59 -42.49 5.81
N ALA A 68 -12.38 -41.93 5.83
CA ALA A 68 -11.28 -42.29 4.96
C ALA A 68 -10.52 -43.48 5.59
N GLY A 69 -10.84 -44.72 5.19
CA GLY A 69 -10.05 -45.89 5.57
C GLY A 69 -8.55 -45.72 5.25
N PRO A 70 -7.65 -46.56 5.81
CA PRO A 70 -6.21 -46.33 5.74
C PRO A 70 -5.73 -46.32 4.27
N PRO A 71 -4.75 -45.47 3.92
CA PRO A 71 -4.27 -45.36 2.56
C PRO A 71 -3.58 -46.65 2.12
N SER A 72 -4.04 -47.23 1.02
CA SER A 72 -3.35 -48.30 0.29
C SER A 72 -2.03 -47.76 -0.23
N GLY A 73 -0.93 -48.09 0.45
CA GLY A 73 0.42 -47.81 0.01
C GLY A 73 0.88 -48.84 -1.02
N ASP A 74 1.08 -48.39 -2.26
CA ASP A 74 1.96 -49.04 -3.23
C ASP A 74 2.66 -47.92 -4.04
N GLU A 75 3.71 -47.36 -3.46
CA GLU A 75 4.75 -46.64 -4.21
C GLU A 75 5.81 -47.65 -4.65
N PHE A 76 5.94 -47.84 -5.97
CA PHE A 76 7.08 -48.51 -6.58
C PHE A 76 8.34 -47.62 -6.47
N PRO A 77 9.46 -48.09 -5.89
CA PRO A 77 10.74 -47.46 -6.09
C PRO A 77 11.48 -48.13 -7.26
N VAL A 78 11.81 -47.32 -8.25
CA VAL A 78 12.79 -47.62 -9.29
C VAL A 78 14.19 -47.63 -8.65
N SER A 79 14.91 -48.74 -8.77
CA SER A 79 16.34 -48.85 -8.42
C SER A 79 17.15 -49.47 -9.56
N MET A 80 18.36 -48.94 -9.72
CA MET A 80 19.32 -49.11 -10.81
C MET A 80 19.97 -50.50 -10.87
N ALA A 81 20.59 -50.77 -12.03
CA ALA A 81 21.20 -52.00 -12.50
C ALA A 81 22.39 -52.53 -11.66
N GLY A 82 22.61 -53.86 -11.74
CA GLY A 82 23.84 -54.54 -11.34
C GLY A 82 23.71 -56.07 -11.20
N GLU A 83 24.04 -56.77 -12.30
CA GLU A 83 24.65 -58.12 -12.45
C GLU A 83 24.24 -59.36 -11.60
N ASP A 84 24.10 -60.45 -12.37
CA ASP A 84 24.39 -61.88 -12.10
C ASP A 84 23.35 -62.89 -11.57
N ALA A 85 23.32 -64.00 -12.33
CA ALA A 85 22.94 -65.38 -12.02
C ALA A 85 21.46 -65.85 -12.07
N THR A 86 21.14 -66.52 -13.17
CA THR A 86 20.13 -67.60 -13.32
C THR A 86 20.51 -68.88 -12.53
N PRO A 87 19.72 -69.98 -12.54
CA PRO A 87 18.29 -70.17 -12.24
C PRO A 87 18.06 -71.39 -11.29
N LYS A 88 16.83 -71.63 -10.80
CA LYS A 88 16.29 -72.99 -10.50
C LYS A 88 14.80 -72.94 -10.09
N GLY A 89 13.94 -73.66 -10.82
CA GLY A 89 12.61 -74.08 -10.36
C GLY A 89 12.70 -75.38 -9.53
N PRO A 90 11.63 -76.22 -9.44
CA PRO A 90 10.25 -76.03 -9.86
C PRO A 90 9.20 -76.45 -8.79
N VAL A 91 7.95 -76.35 -9.23
CA VAL A 91 6.62 -76.69 -8.69
C VAL A 91 6.44 -78.14 -8.15
N ASN A 92 5.54 -78.30 -7.16
CA ASN A 92 4.52 -79.36 -6.98
C ASN A 92 3.57 -78.92 -5.82
N LEU A 93 2.25 -78.76 -5.97
CA LEU A 93 1.13 -79.67 -6.30
C LEU A 93 0.73 -80.63 -5.17
N ASP A 94 -0.61 -80.78 -5.05
CA ASP A 94 -1.41 -81.71 -4.22
C ASP A 94 -1.75 -81.20 -2.79
N ASP A 95 -2.97 -81.32 -2.24
CA ASP A 95 -4.12 -82.15 -2.62
C ASP A 95 -5.42 -81.67 -1.90
N THR A 96 -6.56 -81.89 -2.58
CA THR A 96 -7.89 -82.42 -2.15
C THR A 96 -8.31 -82.36 -0.66
N ASP A 97 -9.58 -82.23 -0.22
CA ASP A 97 -10.90 -82.59 -0.76
C ASP A 97 -12.01 -82.01 0.17
N PRO A 98 -13.31 -82.39 0.10
CA PRO A 98 -14.42 -81.45 0.20
C PRO A 98 -15.22 -81.68 1.49
N ASP A 99 -16.25 -80.87 1.75
CA ASP A 99 -17.45 -81.41 2.39
C ASP A 99 -18.62 -80.45 2.16
N ASN A 100 -19.57 -80.96 1.37
CA ASN A 100 -20.94 -80.49 1.28
C ASN A 100 -21.68 -80.83 2.58
N ASN A 101 -22.52 -79.92 3.08
CA ASN A 101 -23.95 -80.27 3.17
C ASN A 101 -24.89 -79.05 3.33
N ASP A 102 -25.79 -78.96 2.34
CA ASP A 102 -27.24 -78.74 2.43
C ASP A 102 -27.89 -77.50 3.08
N SER A 103 -28.65 -76.80 2.20
CA SER A 103 -30.06 -76.37 2.36
C SER A 103 -30.35 -75.20 3.32
N LEU A 104 -31.30 -74.28 3.14
CA LEU A 104 -32.28 -73.87 2.12
C LEU A 104 -32.85 -72.54 2.68
N ASP A 105 -33.07 -71.50 1.86
CA ASP A 105 -34.09 -70.43 1.99
C ASP A 105 -33.63 -69.16 1.22
N PHE A 106 -34.22 -68.85 0.07
CA PHE A 106 -35.48 -68.12 -0.12
C PHE A 106 -35.31 -66.59 0.02
N TYR A 107 -35.12 -65.96 -1.15
CA TYR A 107 -35.41 -64.58 -1.58
C TYR A 107 -35.53 -63.47 -0.51
N LEU A 108 -34.62 -62.48 -0.56
CA LEU A 108 -34.94 -61.06 -0.79
C LEU A 108 -33.66 -60.19 -0.95
N SER A 109 -33.57 -59.57 -2.13
CA SER A 109 -33.06 -58.22 -2.41
C SER A 109 -31.58 -57.86 -2.17
N SER A 110 -30.73 -58.18 -3.15
CA SER A 110 -29.49 -57.44 -3.41
C SER A 110 -29.43 -57.08 -4.89
N GLY A 111 -29.67 -55.81 -5.20
CA GLY A 111 -29.62 -55.24 -6.55
C GLY A 111 -28.19 -55.17 -7.07
N ALA A 112 -27.73 -56.24 -7.71
CA ALA A 112 -26.48 -56.25 -8.48
C ALA A 112 -26.76 -55.79 -9.92
N VAL A 113 -26.16 -54.64 -10.28
CA VAL A 113 -25.94 -54.22 -11.67
C VAL A 113 -24.76 -55.04 -12.22
N PRO A 114 -24.83 -55.63 -13.44
CA PRO A 114 -23.72 -56.43 -13.96
C PRO A 114 -22.53 -55.57 -14.41
N PRO A 115 -21.28 -56.08 -14.35
CA PRO A 115 -20.07 -55.31 -14.65
C PRO A 115 -19.79 -55.21 -16.17
N ILE A 116 -19.13 -54.12 -16.56
CA ILE A 116 -18.79 -53.75 -17.94
C ILE A 116 -17.53 -54.48 -18.41
N GLY A 117 -17.61 -55.13 -19.57
CA GLY A 117 -16.43 -55.60 -20.30
C GLY A 117 -16.65 -56.84 -21.16
N THR A 118 -17.51 -56.75 -22.18
CA THR A 118 -17.41 -57.48 -23.46
C THR A 118 -18.61 -57.09 -24.32
N THR A 119 -18.40 -56.92 -25.62
CA THR A 119 -19.44 -56.78 -26.64
C THR A 119 -20.52 -57.83 -26.44
N SER A 120 -21.65 -57.45 -25.88
CA SER A 120 -22.84 -58.29 -25.85
C SER A 120 -24.05 -57.40 -25.97
N SER A 121 -24.72 -57.54 -27.11
CA SER A 121 -26.03 -57.00 -27.43
C SER A 121 -26.95 -56.98 -26.21
N VAL A 122 -27.46 -55.81 -25.83
CA VAL A 122 -28.77 -55.72 -25.17
C VAL A 122 -29.73 -56.52 -26.08
N PRO A 123 -30.50 -57.49 -25.56
CA PRO A 123 -31.50 -58.20 -26.37
C PRO A 123 -32.42 -57.15 -27.02
N GLU A 124 -32.84 -57.37 -28.28
CA GLU A 124 -33.79 -56.50 -28.98
C GLU A 124 -34.91 -56.01 -28.03
N GLY A 125 -34.84 -54.72 -27.64
CA GLY A 125 -35.92 -53.97 -27.02
C GLY A 125 -36.41 -54.46 -25.65
N PHE A 126 -35.82 -53.97 -24.54
CA PHE A 126 -36.49 -54.04 -23.24
C PHE A 126 -37.68 -53.08 -23.23
N ALA A 127 -38.89 -53.59 -22.94
CA ALA A 127 -40.08 -52.76 -22.82
C ALA A 127 -40.14 -52.05 -21.46
N PHE A 128 -40.29 -50.74 -21.47
CA PHE A 128 -40.41 -49.88 -20.29
C PHE A 128 -41.59 -48.92 -20.49
N GLY A 129 -42.76 -49.28 -19.95
CA GLY A 129 -44.01 -48.55 -20.22
C GLY A 129 -44.31 -48.48 -21.72
N ASP A 130 -44.51 -47.27 -22.24
CA ASP A 130 -44.74 -47.00 -23.67
C ASP A 130 -43.46 -46.95 -24.50
N TYR A 131 -42.30 -47.34 -23.96
CA TYR A 131 -41.01 -47.21 -24.63
C TYR A 131 -40.33 -48.56 -24.84
N GLN A 132 -39.82 -48.78 -26.04
CA GLN A 132 -38.87 -49.86 -26.34
C GLN A 132 -37.45 -49.31 -26.23
N LEU A 133 -36.72 -49.69 -25.19
CA LEU A 133 -35.34 -49.26 -24.97
C LEU A 133 -34.40 -49.98 -25.93
N LEU A 134 -33.60 -49.23 -26.69
CA LEU A 134 -32.71 -49.76 -27.73
C LEU A 134 -31.28 -49.92 -27.20
N GLU A 135 -30.66 -48.82 -26.77
CA GLU A 135 -29.26 -48.79 -26.32
C GLU A 135 -29.06 -47.72 -25.24
N VAL A 136 -28.06 -47.89 -24.39
CA VAL A 136 -27.62 -46.87 -23.43
C VAL A 136 -26.77 -45.84 -24.18
N ILE A 137 -27.16 -44.57 -24.11
CA ILE A 137 -26.45 -43.44 -24.74
C ILE A 137 -25.78 -42.52 -23.73
N GLY A 138 -26.03 -42.72 -22.44
CA GLY A 138 -25.34 -41.98 -21.38
C GLY A 138 -25.60 -42.58 -20.00
N GLN A 139 -24.61 -42.50 -19.12
CA GLN A 139 -24.71 -42.94 -17.73
C GLN A 139 -23.98 -41.92 -16.84
N GLY A 140 -24.65 -41.43 -15.80
CA GLY A 140 -24.08 -40.45 -14.87
C GLY A 140 -24.65 -40.58 -13.46
N GLY A 141 -24.24 -39.69 -12.56
CA GLY A 141 -24.60 -39.75 -11.14
C GLY A 141 -26.11 -39.71 -10.85
N MET A 142 -26.90 -39.14 -11.76
CA MET A 142 -28.35 -38.98 -11.62
C MET A 142 -29.17 -40.11 -12.26
N GLY A 143 -28.56 -40.95 -13.11
CA GLY A 143 -29.33 -41.94 -13.86
C GLY A 143 -28.68 -42.45 -15.15
N ILE A 144 -29.47 -43.20 -15.90
CA ILE A 144 -29.08 -43.80 -17.18
C ILE A 144 -30.01 -43.25 -18.27
N VAL A 145 -29.42 -42.88 -19.40
CA VAL A 145 -30.10 -42.38 -20.59
C VAL A 145 -30.07 -43.44 -21.67
N TYR A 146 -31.24 -43.81 -22.16
CA TYR A 146 -31.42 -44.78 -23.22
C TYR A 146 -31.92 -44.09 -24.48
N ARG A 147 -31.40 -44.46 -25.64
CA ARG A 147 -32.13 -44.28 -26.90
C ARG A 147 -33.26 -45.29 -26.91
N ALA A 148 -34.46 -44.82 -27.19
CA ALA A 148 -35.66 -45.64 -27.16
C ALA A 148 -36.59 -45.28 -28.31
N ARG A 149 -37.55 -46.16 -28.56
CA ARG A 149 -38.64 -45.95 -29.52
C ARG A 149 -39.95 -45.91 -28.77
N GLN A 150 -40.68 -44.79 -28.87
CA GLN A 150 -41.99 -44.64 -28.25
C GLN A 150 -43.03 -45.45 -29.05
N ALA A 151 -43.69 -46.39 -28.38
CA ALA A 151 -44.75 -47.22 -28.90
C ALA A 151 -45.97 -46.37 -29.30
N GLY A 152 -46.77 -46.87 -30.24
CA GLY A 152 -47.95 -46.17 -30.78
C GLY A 152 -47.65 -45.16 -31.89
N ILE A 153 -46.63 -44.29 -31.73
CA ILE A 153 -46.26 -43.27 -32.73
C ILE A 153 -44.94 -43.56 -33.47
N ASN A 154 -44.20 -44.59 -33.07
CA ASN A 154 -42.95 -45.04 -33.68
C ASN A 154 -41.89 -43.93 -33.81
N ARG A 155 -41.73 -43.12 -32.75
CA ARG A 155 -40.78 -42.00 -32.68
C ARG A 155 -39.54 -42.39 -31.88
N GLU A 156 -38.35 -42.06 -32.38
CA GLU A 156 -37.12 -42.18 -31.59
C GLU A 156 -37.00 -41.04 -30.56
N VAL A 157 -36.67 -41.42 -29.33
CA VAL A 157 -36.59 -40.53 -28.16
C VAL A 157 -35.41 -40.93 -27.29
N ALA A 158 -34.95 -40.02 -26.44
CA ALA A 158 -34.07 -40.34 -25.33
C ALA A 158 -34.92 -40.49 -24.06
N VAL A 159 -34.74 -41.56 -23.30
CA VAL A 159 -35.43 -41.80 -22.02
C VAL A 159 -34.39 -41.78 -20.92
N LYS A 160 -34.47 -40.80 -20.02
CA LYS A 160 -33.59 -40.71 -18.85
C LYS A 160 -34.33 -41.25 -17.63
N MET A 161 -33.85 -42.38 -17.13
CA MET A 161 -34.32 -42.99 -15.89
C MET A 161 -33.53 -42.45 -14.71
N ILE A 162 -34.25 -41.97 -13.70
CA ILE A 162 -33.66 -41.43 -12.46
C ILE A 162 -33.45 -42.58 -11.47
N ARG A 163 -32.32 -42.55 -10.74
CA ARG A 163 -32.08 -43.54 -9.69
C ARG A 163 -33.03 -43.31 -8.51
N SER A 164 -33.59 -44.40 -7.98
CA SER A 164 -34.59 -44.38 -6.90
C SER A 164 -34.06 -43.84 -5.56
N ASP A 165 -32.74 -43.87 -5.34
CA ASP A 165 -32.07 -43.44 -4.11
C ASP A 165 -31.89 -41.92 -3.98
N ARG A 166 -32.24 -41.16 -5.02
CA ARG A 166 -32.12 -39.69 -5.05
C ARG A 166 -33.32 -38.96 -4.50
N PHE A 167 -34.51 -39.56 -4.49
CA PHE A 167 -35.70 -38.95 -3.91
C PHE A 167 -35.79 -39.34 -2.44
N ARG A 168 -35.38 -38.44 -1.54
CA ARG A 168 -35.33 -38.70 -0.09
C ARG A 168 -36.70 -38.47 0.56
N PHE A 169 -37.50 -37.54 0.02
CA PHE A 169 -38.83 -37.21 0.49
C PHE A 169 -39.83 -37.05 -0.66
N ASP A 170 -41.14 -37.22 -0.39
CA ASP A 170 -42.21 -37.02 -1.38
C ASP A 170 -42.21 -35.61 -2.01
N ARG A 171 -41.63 -34.63 -1.32
CA ARG A 171 -41.48 -33.25 -1.82
C ARG A 171 -40.48 -33.16 -2.99
N ASP A 172 -39.46 -34.01 -3.01
CA ASP A 172 -38.43 -34.03 -4.04
C ASP A 172 -39.01 -34.53 -5.37
N VAL A 173 -39.86 -35.56 -5.28
CA VAL A 173 -40.61 -36.09 -6.42
C VAL A 173 -41.56 -35.03 -6.96
N ALA A 174 -42.36 -34.39 -6.11
CA ALA A 174 -43.29 -33.34 -6.53
C ALA A 174 -42.59 -32.15 -7.21
N ARG A 175 -41.39 -31.77 -6.74
CA ARG A 175 -40.57 -30.72 -7.36
C ARG A 175 -40.03 -31.16 -8.71
N PHE A 176 -39.49 -32.37 -8.81
CA PHE A 176 -39.02 -32.95 -10.07
C PHE A 176 -40.10 -32.95 -11.16
N TYR A 177 -41.32 -33.38 -10.83
CA TYR A 177 -42.44 -33.31 -11.77
C TYR A 177 -42.81 -31.88 -12.18
N LYS A 178 -42.82 -30.93 -11.23
CA LYS A 178 -43.12 -29.53 -11.50
C LYS A 178 -42.08 -28.88 -12.43
N GLU A 179 -40.81 -29.12 -12.19
CA GLU A 179 -39.73 -28.58 -13.03
C GLU A 179 -39.73 -29.21 -14.42
N ALA A 180 -39.98 -30.52 -14.52
CA ALA A 180 -40.05 -31.21 -15.81
C ALA A 180 -41.24 -30.74 -16.65
N GLN A 181 -42.39 -30.48 -16.02
CA GLN A 181 -43.53 -29.85 -16.70
C GLN A 181 -43.20 -28.44 -17.20
N THR A 182 -42.48 -27.66 -16.41
CA THR A 182 -42.04 -26.31 -16.81
C THR A 182 -41.05 -26.40 -17.97
N ALA A 183 -40.08 -27.31 -17.92
CA ALA A 183 -39.14 -27.57 -19.00
C ALA A 183 -39.82 -28.06 -20.29
N GLY A 184 -40.84 -28.93 -20.19
CA GLY A 184 -41.64 -29.39 -21.33
C GLY A 184 -42.44 -28.29 -22.05
N SER A 185 -42.68 -27.16 -21.38
CA SER A 185 -43.33 -26.00 -22.01
C SER A 185 -42.38 -25.13 -22.86
N THR A 186 -41.06 -25.33 -22.72
CA THR A 186 -40.06 -24.52 -23.43
C THR A 186 -39.71 -25.18 -24.77
N GLN A 187 -40.13 -24.58 -25.88
CA GLN A 187 -39.77 -25.02 -27.23
C GLN A 187 -38.80 -24.04 -27.88
N HIS A 188 -37.56 -24.50 -28.12
CA HIS A 188 -36.53 -23.68 -28.77
C HIS A 188 -35.57 -24.59 -29.56
N PRO A 189 -35.07 -24.18 -30.75
CA PRO A 189 -34.15 -25.01 -31.56
C PRO A 189 -32.83 -25.38 -30.85
N ASN A 190 -32.43 -24.61 -29.83
CA ASN A 190 -31.22 -24.85 -29.04
C ASN A 190 -31.49 -25.44 -27.65
N ILE A 191 -32.69 -25.97 -27.40
CA ILE A 191 -33.05 -26.67 -26.16
C ILE A 191 -33.63 -28.05 -26.49
N VAL A 192 -33.18 -29.08 -25.79
CA VAL A 192 -33.77 -30.41 -25.89
C VAL A 192 -35.23 -30.36 -25.42
N THR A 193 -36.16 -30.73 -26.29
CA THR A 193 -37.59 -30.77 -25.93
C THR A 193 -37.89 -31.97 -25.06
N VAL A 194 -38.51 -31.74 -23.89
CA VAL A 194 -39.06 -32.82 -23.03
C VAL A 194 -40.45 -33.18 -23.54
N PHE A 195 -40.70 -34.46 -23.76
CA PHE A 195 -41.96 -34.96 -24.32
C PHE A 195 -42.90 -35.52 -23.27
N ASP A 196 -42.38 -36.25 -22.28
CA ASP A 196 -43.20 -36.91 -21.27
C ASP A 196 -42.42 -37.11 -19.97
N ILE A 197 -43.12 -37.23 -18.86
CA ILE A 197 -42.58 -37.55 -17.55
C ILE A 197 -43.52 -38.51 -16.82
N GLY A 198 -42.97 -39.53 -16.18
CA GLY A 198 -43.79 -40.48 -15.44
C GLY A 198 -42.99 -41.41 -14.55
N GLU A 199 -43.66 -42.48 -14.16
CA GLU A 199 -43.12 -43.55 -13.33
C GLU A 199 -43.52 -44.90 -13.90
N VAL A 200 -42.55 -45.81 -14.03
CA VAL A 200 -42.81 -47.21 -14.39
C VAL A 200 -42.08 -48.10 -13.41
N GLY A 201 -42.82 -48.93 -12.68
CA GLY A 201 -42.26 -49.91 -11.75
C GLY A 201 -41.40 -49.28 -10.63
N GLY A 202 -41.84 -48.15 -10.05
CA GLY A 202 -41.11 -47.45 -8.98
C GLY A 202 -39.91 -46.63 -9.46
N ARG A 203 -39.75 -46.45 -10.78
CA ARG A 203 -38.65 -45.69 -11.39
C ARG A 203 -39.19 -44.48 -12.11
N HIS A 204 -38.82 -43.30 -11.61
CA HIS A 204 -39.12 -42.05 -12.27
C HIS A 204 -38.30 -41.88 -13.54
N TYR A 205 -38.93 -41.37 -14.59
CA TYR A 205 -38.28 -41.13 -15.87
C TYR A 205 -38.84 -39.89 -16.54
N TYR A 206 -38.08 -39.34 -17.48
CA TYR A 206 -38.62 -38.44 -18.48
C TYR A 206 -38.11 -38.84 -19.87
N SER A 207 -38.95 -38.63 -20.88
CA SER A 207 -38.61 -38.80 -22.29
C SER A 207 -38.39 -37.44 -22.94
N MET A 208 -37.42 -37.37 -23.84
CA MET A 208 -36.99 -36.14 -24.48
C MET A 208 -36.55 -36.39 -25.92
N GLN A 209 -36.34 -35.31 -26.67
CA GLN A 209 -35.80 -35.36 -28.02
C GLN A 209 -34.47 -36.11 -28.03
N TYR A 210 -34.38 -37.13 -28.89
CA TYR A 210 -33.10 -37.74 -29.22
C TYR A 210 -32.35 -36.82 -30.19
N VAL A 211 -31.12 -36.44 -29.83
CA VAL A 211 -30.23 -35.64 -30.67
C VAL A 211 -29.11 -36.54 -31.15
N GLU A 212 -29.09 -36.82 -32.45
CA GLU A 212 -27.99 -37.54 -33.08
C GLU A 212 -26.76 -36.63 -33.19
N GLY A 213 -25.70 -36.95 -32.43
CA GLY A 213 -24.60 -36.02 -32.20
C GLY A 213 -23.54 -36.52 -31.22
N THR A 214 -22.69 -35.59 -30.78
CA THR A 214 -21.74 -35.75 -29.68
C THR A 214 -21.93 -34.64 -28.65
N ASP A 215 -21.37 -34.74 -27.45
CA ASP A 215 -21.35 -33.65 -26.48
C ASP A 215 -20.11 -32.74 -26.65
N LEU A 216 -20.18 -31.51 -26.17
CA LEU A 216 -19.10 -30.53 -26.30
C LEU A 216 -17.84 -30.95 -25.53
N ALA A 217 -17.96 -31.72 -24.45
CA ALA A 217 -16.79 -32.22 -23.71
C ALA A 217 -16.01 -33.24 -24.56
N SER A 218 -16.71 -34.13 -25.26
CA SER A 218 -16.12 -35.07 -26.21
C SER A 218 -15.52 -34.35 -27.42
N LEU A 219 -16.24 -33.40 -28.00
CA LEU A 219 -15.74 -32.60 -29.13
C LEU A 219 -14.46 -31.81 -28.79
N ASN A 220 -14.38 -31.23 -27.59
CA ASN A 220 -13.22 -30.47 -27.12
C ASN A 220 -11.99 -31.35 -26.87
N ARG A 221 -12.18 -32.63 -26.50
CA ARG A 221 -11.09 -33.60 -26.33
C ARG A 221 -10.53 -34.10 -27.67
N GLU A 222 -11.40 -34.28 -28.66
CA GLU A 222 -11.04 -34.84 -29.96
C GLU A 222 -10.47 -33.80 -30.93
N SER A 223 -10.84 -32.53 -30.78
CA SER A 223 -10.47 -31.49 -31.75
C SER A 223 -10.25 -30.12 -31.10
N HIS A 224 -9.26 -29.38 -31.60
CA HIS A 224 -9.10 -27.96 -31.25
C HIS A 224 -10.12 -27.12 -32.05
N LEU A 225 -11.05 -26.50 -31.34
CA LEU A 225 -12.06 -25.64 -31.95
C LEU A 225 -11.46 -24.30 -32.37
N SER A 226 -11.84 -23.81 -33.56
CA SER A 226 -11.48 -22.45 -33.97
C SER A 226 -12.26 -21.42 -33.15
N SER A 227 -11.71 -20.20 -32.99
CA SER A 227 -12.40 -19.11 -32.28
C SER A 227 -13.80 -18.82 -32.85
N ARG A 228 -13.96 -18.95 -34.17
CA ARG A 228 -15.26 -18.80 -34.84
C ARG A 228 -16.22 -19.91 -34.42
N ARG A 229 -15.77 -21.17 -34.40
CA ARG A 229 -16.60 -22.31 -34.01
C ARG A 229 -17.01 -22.26 -32.54
N MET A 230 -16.12 -21.84 -31.65
CA MET A 230 -16.46 -21.60 -30.24
C MET A 230 -17.58 -20.56 -30.11
N ALA A 231 -17.47 -19.43 -30.85
CA ALA A 231 -18.49 -18.38 -30.83
C ALA A 231 -19.83 -18.85 -31.42
N GLU A 232 -19.84 -19.66 -32.47
CA GLU A 232 -21.06 -20.27 -33.03
C GLU A 232 -21.77 -21.16 -32.01
N ILE A 233 -21.04 -22.06 -31.36
CA ILE A 233 -21.57 -22.99 -30.35
C ILE A 233 -22.11 -22.22 -29.15
N LEU A 234 -21.34 -21.28 -28.60
CA LEU A 234 -21.76 -20.58 -27.39
C LEU A 234 -22.82 -19.51 -27.63
N LYS A 235 -22.94 -18.99 -28.85
CA LYS A 235 -24.11 -18.20 -29.26
C LYS A 235 -25.37 -19.07 -29.20
N ASP A 236 -25.35 -20.25 -29.83
CA ASP A 236 -26.48 -21.20 -29.81
C ASP A 236 -26.85 -21.60 -28.36
N VAL A 237 -25.86 -21.85 -27.49
CA VAL A 237 -26.07 -22.12 -26.06
C VAL A 237 -26.72 -20.92 -25.36
N ALA A 238 -26.21 -19.71 -25.57
CA ALA A 238 -26.75 -18.50 -24.95
C ALA A 238 -28.19 -18.21 -25.42
N ASP A 239 -28.50 -18.42 -26.70
CA ASP A 239 -29.87 -18.31 -27.24
C ASP A 239 -30.82 -19.31 -26.55
N GLY A 240 -30.40 -20.58 -26.41
CA GLY A 240 -31.18 -21.59 -25.70
C GLY A 240 -31.38 -21.28 -24.22
N VAL A 241 -30.34 -20.85 -23.52
CA VAL A 241 -30.42 -20.47 -22.11
C VAL A 241 -31.33 -19.25 -21.92
N HIS A 242 -31.25 -18.26 -22.82
CA HIS A 242 -32.14 -17.11 -22.78
C HIS A 242 -33.61 -17.49 -22.91
N ALA A 243 -33.95 -18.36 -23.87
CA ALA A 243 -35.32 -18.83 -24.06
C ALA A 243 -35.87 -19.58 -22.82
N ALA A 244 -35.02 -20.29 -22.07
CA ALA A 244 -35.40 -20.87 -20.79
C ALA A 244 -35.62 -19.79 -19.70
N HIS A 245 -34.76 -18.77 -19.65
CA HIS A 245 -34.90 -17.64 -18.72
C HIS A 245 -36.21 -16.87 -18.91
N GLU A 246 -36.68 -16.71 -20.15
CA GLU A 246 -37.99 -16.09 -20.45
C GLU A 246 -39.18 -16.85 -19.83
N HIS A 247 -39.02 -18.15 -19.59
CA HIS A 247 -40.00 -19.01 -18.94
C HIS A 247 -39.72 -19.19 -17.44
N GLY A 248 -38.78 -18.42 -16.87
CA GLY A 248 -38.41 -18.47 -15.45
C GLY A 248 -37.58 -19.69 -15.05
N ILE A 249 -36.97 -20.38 -16.01
CA ILE A 249 -36.17 -21.60 -15.77
C ILE A 249 -34.68 -21.24 -15.81
N LEU A 250 -33.96 -21.47 -14.70
CA LEU A 250 -32.50 -21.40 -14.66
C LEU A 250 -31.90 -22.79 -14.89
N HIS A 251 -30.76 -22.88 -15.58
CA HIS A 251 -30.13 -24.18 -15.84
C HIS A 251 -29.35 -24.71 -14.62
N ARG A 252 -28.52 -23.87 -13.98
CA ARG A 252 -27.77 -24.17 -12.73
C ARG A 252 -26.67 -25.26 -12.80
N ASP A 253 -26.53 -25.97 -13.91
CA ASP A 253 -25.50 -27.03 -14.10
C ASP A 253 -24.95 -27.03 -15.54
N LEU A 254 -24.76 -25.84 -16.11
CA LEU A 254 -24.16 -25.72 -17.44
C LEU A 254 -22.69 -26.18 -17.38
N LYS A 255 -22.37 -27.14 -18.24
CA LYS A 255 -21.03 -27.71 -18.43
C LYS A 255 -20.93 -28.30 -19.84
N PRO A 256 -19.72 -28.57 -20.37
CA PRO A 256 -19.57 -29.07 -21.74
C PRO A 256 -20.36 -30.37 -22.01
N ALA A 257 -20.46 -31.26 -21.03
CA ALA A 257 -21.24 -32.51 -21.17
C ALA A 257 -22.76 -32.31 -21.34
N ASN A 258 -23.30 -31.13 -20.97
CA ASN A 258 -24.72 -30.79 -21.10
C ASN A 258 -25.02 -29.97 -22.37
N VAL A 259 -24.04 -29.84 -23.28
CA VAL A 259 -24.18 -29.17 -24.57
C VAL A 259 -23.97 -30.20 -25.67
N LEU A 260 -25.06 -30.56 -26.35
CA LEU A 260 -25.05 -31.52 -27.46
C LEU A 260 -24.79 -30.80 -28.79
N ILE A 261 -23.98 -31.41 -29.66
CA ILE A 261 -23.66 -30.92 -31.00
C ILE A 261 -24.29 -31.86 -32.01
N ARG A 262 -25.32 -31.38 -32.71
CA ARG A 262 -26.08 -32.19 -33.67
C ARG A 262 -25.27 -32.43 -34.95
N ASN A 263 -25.20 -33.69 -35.40
CA ASN A 263 -24.39 -34.08 -36.56
C ASN A 263 -24.90 -33.49 -37.89
N SER A 264 -26.22 -33.30 -38.03
CA SER A 264 -26.84 -32.88 -39.30
C SER A 264 -26.44 -31.48 -39.76
N ASP A 265 -26.22 -30.56 -38.81
CA ASP A 265 -25.98 -29.14 -39.09
C ASP A 265 -24.97 -28.47 -38.14
N GLY A 266 -24.42 -29.22 -37.18
CA GLY A 266 -23.45 -28.71 -36.21
C GLY A 266 -24.05 -27.75 -35.19
N LYS A 267 -25.37 -27.68 -35.02
CA LYS A 267 -26.00 -26.79 -34.04
C LYS A 267 -25.82 -27.29 -32.61
N ALA A 268 -25.60 -26.35 -31.68
CA ALA A 268 -25.52 -26.65 -30.26
C ALA A 268 -26.93 -26.67 -29.63
N ILE A 269 -27.20 -27.68 -28.83
CA ILE A 269 -28.49 -27.92 -28.17
C ILE A 269 -28.22 -28.20 -26.69
N VAL A 270 -28.82 -27.42 -25.81
CA VAL A 270 -28.66 -27.53 -24.36
C VAL A 270 -29.63 -28.58 -23.81
N THR A 271 -29.15 -29.45 -22.93
CA THR A 271 -29.94 -30.51 -22.27
C THR A 271 -29.84 -30.40 -20.75
N ASP A 272 -30.68 -31.17 -20.03
CA ASP A 272 -30.62 -31.32 -18.57
C ASP A 272 -30.84 -30.03 -17.76
N PHE A 273 -31.82 -29.22 -18.17
CA PHE A 273 -32.26 -28.02 -17.44
C PHE A 273 -32.82 -28.34 -16.06
N GLY A 274 -32.11 -27.99 -14.97
CA GLY A 274 -32.68 -27.78 -13.63
C GLY A 274 -33.21 -29.00 -12.87
N LEU A 275 -33.66 -30.07 -13.54
CA LEU A 275 -34.55 -31.10 -13.00
C LEU A 275 -34.04 -31.89 -11.78
N ALA A 276 -32.73 -31.90 -11.51
CA ALA A 276 -32.13 -32.89 -10.62
C ALA A 276 -31.31 -32.31 -9.47
N LYS A 277 -31.05 -30.99 -9.40
CA LYS A 277 -30.04 -30.45 -8.46
C LYS A 277 -30.61 -29.76 -7.23
N GLN A 278 -31.85 -29.26 -7.25
CA GLN A 278 -32.48 -28.75 -6.03
C GLN A 278 -32.94 -29.84 -5.07
N ILE A 279 -32.81 -31.12 -5.47
CA ILE A 279 -32.97 -32.29 -4.60
C ILE A 279 -31.69 -32.50 -3.77
N ASP A 280 -30.51 -32.13 -4.30
CA ASP A 280 -29.21 -32.25 -3.63
C ASP A 280 -28.85 -31.01 -2.76
N ASN A 281 -29.64 -29.92 -2.82
CA ASN A 281 -29.32 -28.64 -2.16
C ASN A 281 -29.60 -28.61 -0.64
N GLU A 282 -30.29 -29.60 -0.07
CA GLU A 282 -30.33 -29.78 1.39
C GLU A 282 -29.21 -30.74 1.83
N LEU A 283 -28.06 -30.16 2.21
CA LEU A 283 -27.07 -30.78 3.11
C LEU A 283 -26.34 -32.06 2.66
N ASP A 284 -26.16 -32.32 1.36
CA ASP A 284 -25.32 -33.46 0.89
C ASP A 284 -23.89 -33.06 0.44
N LEU A 285 -23.37 -31.91 0.88
CA LEU A 285 -21.93 -31.60 0.77
C LEU A 285 -21.05 -32.44 1.73
N THR A 286 -21.66 -33.16 2.68
CA THR A 286 -20.94 -33.86 3.76
C THR A 286 -21.14 -35.38 3.79
N ARG A 287 -21.87 -35.98 2.86
CA ARG A 287 -22.01 -37.44 2.78
C ARG A 287 -21.94 -37.95 1.34
N SER A 288 -21.02 -38.90 1.16
CA SER A 288 -20.79 -39.70 -0.05
C SER A 288 -19.97 -39.01 -1.14
N GLY A 289 -18.75 -39.52 -1.36
CA GLY A 289 -17.86 -39.16 -2.49
C GLY A 289 -18.39 -39.57 -3.87
N ASP A 290 -19.71 -39.66 -4.04
CA ASP A 290 -20.37 -39.99 -5.30
C ASP A 290 -20.74 -38.72 -6.05
N THR A 291 -19.81 -38.29 -6.92
CA THR A 291 -20.05 -37.42 -8.09
C THR A 291 -20.99 -36.24 -7.85
N VAL A 292 -20.65 -35.38 -6.88
CA VAL A 292 -21.09 -33.98 -6.91
C VAL A 292 -20.53 -33.39 -8.20
N GLY A 293 -21.39 -32.79 -9.04
CA GLY A 293 -20.99 -32.24 -10.34
C GLY A 293 -19.75 -31.34 -10.21
N THR A 294 -18.84 -31.41 -11.18
CA THR A 294 -17.54 -30.74 -11.12
C THR A 294 -17.72 -29.24 -10.80
N PRO A 295 -17.27 -28.74 -9.62
CA PRO A 295 -17.46 -27.34 -9.19
C PRO A 295 -16.80 -26.31 -10.13
N SER A 296 -15.99 -26.77 -11.07
CA SER A 296 -15.26 -25.98 -12.07
C SER A 296 -16.11 -25.05 -12.95
N TYR A 297 -17.42 -25.25 -13.07
CA TYR A 297 -18.33 -24.39 -13.87
C TYR A 297 -19.34 -23.61 -13.01
N MET A 298 -19.28 -23.78 -11.70
CA MET A 298 -20.20 -23.18 -10.75
C MET A 298 -19.92 -21.69 -10.57
N SER A 299 -20.97 -20.88 -10.54
CA SER A 299 -20.84 -19.45 -10.23
C SER A 299 -20.55 -19.20 -8.73
N PRO A 300 -19.92 -18.06 -8.37
CA PRO A 300 -19.66 -17.71 -6.97
C PRO A 300 -20.91 -17.72 -6.08
N GLU A 301 -22.05 -17.24 -6.58
CA GLU A 301 -23.32 -17.26 -5.85
C GLU A 301 -23.86 -18.67 -5.61
N GLN A 302 -23.69 -19.59 -6.57
CA GLN A 302 -24.01 -21.01 -6.38
C GLN A 302 -23.06 -21.68 -5.38
N ALA A 303 -21.77 -21.32 -5.43
CA ALA A 303 -20.75 -21.80 -4.50
C ALA A 303 -21.01 -21.36 -3.05
N ARG A 304 -21.69 -20.23 -2.85
CA ARG A 304 -22.15 -19.76 -1.52
C ARG A 304 -23.49 -20.33 -1.09
N ALA A 305 -24.19 -21.08 -1.97
CA ALA A 305 -25.58 -21.47 -1.78
C ALA A 305 -26.53 -20.27 -1.51
N ASP A 306 -26.27 -19.12 -2.13
CA ASP A 306 -27.03 -17.88 -1.95
C ASP A 306 -28.22 -17.84 -2.93
N GLU A 307 -29.36 -18.42 -2.52
CA GLU A 307 -30.54 -18.57 -3.39
C GLU A 307 -31.13 -17.24 -3.86
N ASP A 308 -31.04 -16.18 -3.05
CA ASP A 308 -31.60 -14.87 -3.37
C ASP A 308 -30.81 -14.13 -4.46
N ARG A 309 -29.52 -14.47 -4.63
CA ARG A 309 -28.63 -13.88 -5.64
C ARG A 309 -28.49 -14.72 -6.90
N MET A 310 -28.98 -15.97 -6.91
CA MET A 310 -28.98 -16.82 -8.09
C MET A 310 -29.97 -16.30 -9.14
N GLY A 311 -29.49 -16.10 -10.37
CA GLY A 311 -30.31 -15.56 -11.47
C GLY A 311 -29.71 -15.85 -12.83
N ALA A 312 -30.19 -15.16 -13.88
CA ALA A 312 -29.69 -15.35 -15.25
C ALA A 312 -28.17 -15.18 -15.37
N HIS A 313 -27.58 -14.29 -14.57
CA HIS A 313 -26.14 -14.03 -14.52
C HIS A 313 -25.31 -15.23 -14.02
N SER A 314 -25.92 -16.17 -13.30
CA SER A 314 -25.27 -17.40 -12.84
C SER A 314 -25.02 -18.36 -14.00
N ASP A 315 -26.00 -18.54 -14.88
CA ASP A 315 -25.83 -19.34 -16.10
C ASP A 315 -24.85 -18.64 -17.09
N VAL A 316 -24.87 -17.30 -17.16
CA VAL A 316 -23.87 -16.51 -17.92
C VAL A 316 -22.44 -16.82 -17.45
N TYR A 317 -22.22 -16.94 -16.14
CA TYR A 317 -20.92 -17.31 -15.60
C TYR A 317 -20.51 -18.71 -16.05
N SER A 318 -21.41 -19.69 -15.96
CA SER A 318 -21.14 -21.06 -16.40
C SER A 318 -20.82 -21.15 -17.90
N ILE A 319 -21.51 -20.37 -18.75
CA ILE A 319 -21.15 -20.24 -20.18
C ILE A 319 -19.74 -19.64 -20.33
N GLY A 320 -19.38 -18.65 -19.49
CA GLY A 320 -18.03 -18.10 -19.41
C GLY A 320 -16.96 -19.13 -19.03
N ALA A 321 -17.27 -20.03 -18.08
CA ALA A 321 -16.40 -21.11 -17.65
C ALA A 321 -16.19 -22.15 -18.76
N ILE A 322 -17.27 -22.50 -19.51
CA ILE A 322 -17.17 -23.32 -20.71
C ILE A 322 -16.26 -22.65 -21.74
N LEU A 323 -16.47 -21.36 -22.05
CA LEU A 323 -15.62 -20.61 -22.99
C LEU A 323 -14.15 -20.63 -22.56
N TYR A 324 -13.89 -20.43 -21.27
CA TYR A 324 -12.54 -20.45 -20.74
C TYR A 324 -11.84 -21.79 -21.01
N GLU A 325 -12.54 -22.91 -20.77
CA GLU A 325 -12.02 -24.24 -21.06
C GLU A 325 -11.81 -24.47 -22.56
N LEU A 326 -12.73 -24.01 -23.42
CA LEU A 326 -12.55 -24.14 -24.87
C LEU A 326 -11.32 -23.36 -25.38
N ILE A 327 -10.97 -22.25 -24.73
CA ILE A 327 -9.79 -21.46 -25.10
C ILE A 327 -8.50 -22.08 -24.54
N THR A 328 -8.51 -22.54 -23.29
CA THR A 328 -7.29 -22.90 -22.54
C THR A 328 -7.05 -24.40 -22.42
N GLY A 329 -8.05 -25.23 -22.71
CA GLY A 329 -8.04 -26.68 -22.52
C GLY A 329 -8.33 -27.13 -21.08
N VAL A 330 -8.44 -26.19 -20.12
CA VAL A 330 -8.74 -26.49 -18.71
C VAL A 330 -9.79 -25.50 -18.18
N PRO A 331 -10.67 -25.89 -17.25
CA PRO A 331 -11.62 -24.94 -16.66
C PRO A 331 -10.91 -23.84 -15.85
N PRO A 332 -11.61 -22.71 -15.55
CA PRO A 332 -10.98 -21.56 -14.89
C PRO A 332 -10.46 -21.88 -13.49
N PHE A 333 -11.12 -22.80 -12.78
CA PHE A 333 -10.74 -23.27 -11.45
C PHE A 333 -10.82 -24.79 -11.40
N LYS A 334 -9.74 -25.41 -10.91
CA LYS A 334 -9.61 -26.85 -10.74
C LYS A 334 -8.50 -27.15 -9.74
N SER A 335 -8.87 -27.85 -8.68
CA SER A 335 -7.96 -28.33 -7.64
C SER A 335 -8.18 -29.82 -7.36
N ASP A 336 -7.39 -30.37 -6.45
CA ASP A 336 -7.41 -31.80 -6.13
C ASP A 336 -8.70 -32.25 -5.41
N SER A 337 -9.37 -31.34 -4.71
CA SER A 337 -10.67 -31.59 -4.07
C SER A 337 -11.76 -30.63 -4.54
N ALA A 338 -13.03 -31.07 -4.48
CA ALA A 338 -14.19 -30.25 -4.83
C ALA A 338 -14.33 -29.02 -3.91
N ALA A 339 -14.10 -29.20 -2.61
CA ALA A 339 -14.13 -28.10 -1.63
C ALA A 339 -13.08 -27.04 -1.93
N SER A 340 -11.85 -27.44 -2.27
CA SER A 340 -10.80 -26.50 -2.67
C SER A 340 -11.16 -25.73 -3.95
N THR A 341 -11.83 -26.38 -4.92
CA THR A 341 -12.26 -25.70 -6.15
C THR A 341 -13.35 -24.67 -5.86
N VAL A 342 -14.26 -24.95 -4.92
CA VAL A 342 -15.25 -23.99 -4.43
C VAL A 342 -14.55 -22.77 -3.82
N VAL A 343 -13.53 -22.97 -2.96
CA VAL A 343 -12.75 -21.87 -2.38
C VAL A 343 -12.10 -21.00 -3.47
N GLU A 344 -11.53 -21.62 -4.52
CA GLU A 344 -10.97 -20.88 -5.66
C GLU A 344 -12.04 -20.10 -6.44
N VAL A 345 -13.21 -20.70 -6.68
CA VAL A 345 -14.36 -20.03 -7.32
C VAL A 345 -14.80 -18.81 -6.51
N LEU A 346 -14.69 -18.83 -5.19
CA LEU A 346 -15.10 -17.71 -4.34
C LEU A 346 -14.05 -16.60 -4.26
N HIS A 347 -12.76 -16.93 -4.14
CA HIS A 347 -11.73 -15.98 -3.73
C HIS A 347 -10.63 -15.71 -4.76
N ARG A 348 -10.37 -16.67 -5.66
CA ARG A 348 -9.25 -16.55 -6.60
C ARG A 348 -9.68 -15.81 -7.86
N GLU A 349 -8.91 -14.80 -8.25
CA GLU A 349 -9.08 -14.12 -9.54
C GLU A 349 -8.77 -15.06 -10.72
N VAL A 350 -9.53 -14.91 -11.81
CA VAL A 350 -9.32 -15.71 -13.03
C VAL A 350 -8.03 -15.28 -13.72
N VAL A 351 -7.17 -16.24 -14.03
CA VAL A 351 -6.00 -16.00 -14.88
C VAL A 351 -6.47 -15.79 -16.31
N PRO A 352 -6.13 -14.71 -17.02
CA PRO A 352 -6.62 -14.58 -18.39
C PRO A 352 -6.10 -15.67 -19.32
N PRO A 353 -6.93 -16.06 -20.30
CA PRO A 353 -6.50 -16.99 -21.32
C PRO A 353 -5.21 -16.56 -22.06
N SER A 354 -4.98 -15.25 -22.28
CA SER A 354 -3.76 -14.73 -22.93
C SER A 354 -2.48 -14.99 -22.14
N ASP A 355 -2.59 -15.18 -20.83
CA ASP A 355 -1.44 -15.46 -19.96
C ASP A 355 -1.09 -16.96 -20.00
N MET A 356 -2.03 -17.82 -20.41
CA MET A 356 -1.85 -19.27 -20.61
C MET A 356 -1.47 -19.63 -22.05
N SER A 357 -1.99 -18.90 -23.04
CA SER A 357 -1.74 -19.14 -24.47
C SER A 357 -1.57 -17.83 -25.24
N SER A 358 -0.52 -17.74 -26.06
CA SER A 358 -0.19 -16.53 -26.81
C SER A 358 -1.09 -16.28 -28.03
N ASN A 359 -1.91 -17.26 -28.43
CA ASN A 359 -2.72 -17.21 -29.65
C ASN A 359 -4.23 -17.08 -29.37
N VAL A 360 -4.61 -16.33 -28.33
CA VAL A 360 -6.02 -16.12 -27.97
C VAL A 360 -6.61 -14.92 -28.72
N ASN A 361 -7.80 -15.10 -29.29
CA ASN A 361 -8.58 -14.00 -29.87
C ASN A 361 -9.02 -13.02 -28.76
N ARG A 362 -8.61 -11.76 -28.88
CA ARG A 362 -8.87 -10.72 -27.86
C ARG A 362 -10.35 -10.45 -27.59
N GLN A 363 -11.23 -10.62 -28.58
CA GLN A 363 -12.66 -10.43 -28.39
C GLN A 363 -13.28 -11.57 -27.59
N LEU A 364 -12.88 -12.83 -27.85
CA LEU A 364 -13.31 -13.97 -27.03
C LEU A 364 -12.81 -13.86 -25.60
N GLU A 365 -11.55 -13.44 -25.41
CA GLU A 365 -11.02 -13.21 -24.07
C GLU A 365 -11.82 -12.14 -23.32
N ALA A 366 -12.17 -11.03 -23.98
CA ALA A 366 -12.98 -9.98 -23.36
C ALA A 366 -14.37 -10.49 -22.95
N ILE A 367 -15.03 -11.26 -23.82
CA ILE A 367 -16.33 -11.89 -23.51
C ILE A 367 -16.17 -12.86 -22.32
N CYS A 368 -15.17 -13.73 -22.36
CA CYS A 368 -14.87 -14.72 -21.33
C CYS A 368 -14.67 -14.08 -19.95
N LEU A 369 -13.81 -13.06 -19.87
CA LEU A 369 -13.50 -12.38 -18.61
C LEU A 369 -14.68 -11.56 -18.08
N LYS A 370 -15.52 -10.98 -18.96
CA LYS A 370 -16.76 -10.32 -18.54
C LYS A 370 -17.74 -11.33 -17.93
N CYS A 371 -17.89 -12.52 -18.52
CA CYS A 371 -18.74 -13.58 -17.94
C CYS A 371 -18.23 -14.06 -16.57
N LEU A 372 -16.91 -14.18 -16.40
CA LEU A 372 -16.29 -14.74 -15.21
C LEU A 372 -16.05 -13.73 -14.07
N ALA A 373 -16.56 -12.50 -14.19
CA ALA A 373 -16.47 -11.52 -13.12
C ALA A 373 -17.14 -12.04 -11.83
N LYS A 374 -16.50 -11.90 -10.67
CA LYS A 374 -17.03 -12.43 -9.41
C LYS A 374 -18.36 -11.78 -9.02
N ASN A 375 -18.45 -10.45 -9.16
CA ASN A 375 -19.69 -9.71 -8.94
C ASN A 375 -20.65 -9.88 -10.14
N PRO A 376 -21.88 -10.39 -9.94
CA PRO A 376 -22.88 -10.56 -11.00
C PRO A 376 -23.19 -9.27 -11.79
N LEU A 377 -23.14 -8.10 -11.13
CA LEU A 377 -23.41 -6.80 -11.78
C LEU A 377 -22.37 -6.41 -12.83
N ASN A 378 -21.18 -7.02 -12.77
CA ASN A 378 -20.11 -6.79 -13.74
C ASN A 378 -20.18 -7.75 -14.93
N ARG A 379 -21.12 -8.72 -14.92
CA ARG A 379 -21.35 -9.68 -16.01
C ARG A 379 -22.35 -9.12 -17.01
N TYR A 380 -22.68 -9.92 -18.02
CA TYR A 380 -23.84 -9.64 -18.88
C TYR A 380 -25.13 -9.71 -18.08
N SER A 381 -26.04 -8.79 -18.38
CA SER A 381 -27.32 -8.69 -17.68
C SER A 381 -28.28 -9.83 -18.02
N SER A 382 -28.11 -10.43 -19.19
CA SER A 382 -28.89 -11.58 -19.67
C SER A 382 -28.06 -12.46 -20.59
N ALA A 383 -28.54 -13.69 -20.84
CA ALA A 383 -27.96 -14.56 -21.86
C ALA A 383 -28.14 -14.00 -23.29
N GLU A 384 -29.17 -13.19 -23.53
CA GLU A 384 -29.38 -12.47 -24.80
C GLU A 384 -28.24 -11.49 -25.09
N GLU A 385 -27.82 -10.68 -24.10
CA GLU A 385 -26.73 -9.72 -24.25
C GLU A 385 -25.41 -10.43 -24.59
N LEU A 386 -25.18 -11.60 -23.98
CA LEU A 386 -24.04 -12.46 -24.27
C LEU A 386 -24.09 -13.04 -25.69
N ALA A 387 -25.26 -13.57 -26.12
CA ALA A 387 -25.46 -14.05 -27.48
C ALA A 387 -25.23 -12.93 -28.52
N GLY A 388 -25.64 -11.71 -28.19
CA GLY A 388 -25.41 -10.50 -28.98
C GLY A 388 -23.91 -10.23 -29.22
N ASP A 389 -23.07 -10.35 -28.19
CA ASP A 389 -21.61 -10.16 -28.35
C ASP A 389 -20.95 -11.28 -29.17
N PHE A 390 -21.39 -12.55 -29.03
CA PHE A 390 -20.94 -13.61 -29.93
C PHE A 390 -21.37 -13.35 -31.39
N ALA A 391 -22.61 -12.89 -31.62
CA ALA A 391 -23.09 -12.54 -32.96
C ALA A 391 -22.27 -11.40 -33.57
N ARG A 392 -21.96 -10.35 -32.80
CA ARG A 392 -21.10 -9.24 -33.25
C ARG A 392 -19.72 -9.75 -33.68
N MET A 393 -19.12 -10.64 -32.89
CA MET A 393 -17.84 -11.25 -33.24
C MET A 393 -17.92 -12.06 -34.55
N LEU A 394 -18.97 -12.87 -34.74
CA LEU A 394 -19.18 -13.66 -35.96
C LEU A 394 -19.37 -12.79 -37.21
N ASP A 395 -19.96 -11.61 -37.04
CA ASP A 395 -20.13 -10.60 -38.09
C ASP A 395 -18.89 -9.72 -38.32
N GLY A 396 -17.80 -9.92 -37.55
CA GLY A 396 -16.60 -9.07 -37.61
C GLY A 396 -16.79 -7.67 -37.04
N ARG A 397 -17.83 -7.44 -36.23
CA ARG A 397 -18.11 -6.18 -35.53
C ARG A 397 -17.41 -6.17 -34.16
N PRO A 398 -17.06 -4.99 -33.61
CA PRO A 398 -16.53 -4.91 -32.26
C PRO A 398 -17.59 -5.35 -31.23
N VAL A 399 -17.19 -6.22 -30.30
CA VAL A 399 -17.99 -6.66 -29.15
C VAL A 399 -18.13 -5.53 -28.13
N ASN A 400 -19.16 -5.58 -27.28
CA ASN A 400 -19.37 -4.60 -26.22
C ASN A 400 -18.47 -4.85 -25.01
N ALA A 401 -18.03 -6.09 -24.78
CA ALA A 401 -17.02 -6.39 -23.77
C ALA A 401 -15.71 -5.61 -24.01
N VAL A 402 -15.26 -4.86 -22.99
CA VAL A 402 -14.06 -4.02 -23.10
C VAL A 402 -12.81 -4.88 -22.86
N PRO A 403 -11.85 -4.93 -23.80
CA PRO A 403 -10.57 -5.60 -23.56
C PRO A 403 -9.78 -4.91 -22.45
N ILE A 404 -9.09 -5.67 -21.59
CA ILE A 404 -8.27 -5.10 -20.52
C ILE A 404 -7.21 -4.16 -21.12
N SER A 405 -7.19 -2.90 -20.66
CA SER A 405 -6.24 -1.89 -21.10
C SER A 405 -4.80 -2.25 -20.72
N LYS A 406 -3.80 -1.72 -21.43
CA LYS A 406 -2.38 -1.93 -21.08
C LYS A 406 -2.07 -1.48 -19.64
N LEU A 407 -2.68 -0.39 -19.19
CA LEU A 407 -2.54 0.11 -17.82
C LEU A 407 -3.17 -0.87 -16.80
N GLY A 408 -4.34 -1.42 -17.11
CA GLY A 408 -4.98 -2.47 -16.29
C GLY A 408 -4.12 -3.73 -16.18
N LYS A 409 -3.45 -4.14 -17.27
CA LYS A 409 -2.49 -5.25 -17.25
C LYS A 409 -1.30 -4.95 -16.33
N SER A 410 -0.74 -3.74 -16.37
CA SER A 410 0.36 -3.33 -15.51
C SER A 410 -0.03 -3.25 -14.03
N ILE A 411 -1.20 -2.70 -13.71
CA ILE A 411 -1.72 -2.64 -12.33
C ILE A 411 -1.92 -4.05 -11.78
N ARG A 412 -2.54 -4.94 -12.57
CA ARG A 412 -2.74 -6.32 -12.14
C ARG A 412 -1.42 -7.06 -11.94
N TRP A 413 -0.46 -6.87 -12.85
CA TRP A 413 0.88 -7.43 -12.69
C TRP A 413 1.53 -6.95 -11.39
N LEU A 414 1.40 -5.67 -11.07
CA LEU A 414 1.95 -5.11 -9.84
C LEU A 414 1.28 -5.69 -8.58
N ASN A 415 -0.05 -5.88 -8.60
CA ASN A 415 -0.80 -6.53 -7.52
C ASN A 415 -0.36 -7.99 -7.29
N ASN A 416 0.30 -8.62 -8.27
CA ASN A 416 0.81 -9.98 -8.17
C ASN A 416 2.25 -10.03 -7.62
N VAL A 417 2.89 -8.90 -7.28
CA VAL A 417 4.18 -8.88 -6.57
C VAL A 417 3.95 -9.31 -5.11
N PRO A 418 4.69 -10.29 -4.55
CA PRO A 418 4.39 -10.88 -3.23
C PRO A 418 4.19 -9.88 -2.08
N PHE A 419 5.03 -8.86 -1.99
CA PHE A 419 4.88 -7.79 -1.00
C PHE A 419 3.55 -7.04 -1.14
N ILE A 420 3.15 -6.71 -2.37
CA ILE A 420 1.91 -5.99 -2.67
C ILE A 420 0.70 -6.92 -2.54
N ALA A 421 0.84 -8.18 -2.96
CA ALA A 421 -0.18 -9.21 -2.82
C ALA A 421 -0.54 -9.42 -1.34
N ARG A 422 0.47 -9.50 -0.44
CA ARG A 422 0.25 -9.56 1.01
C ARG A 422 -0.48 -8.33 1.56
N LEU A 423 -0.13 -7.13 1.10
CA LEU A 423 -0.81 -5.91 1.50
C LEU A 423 -2.25 -5.79 0.95
N SER A 424 -2.55 -6.48 -0.15
CA SER A 424 -3.86 -6.47 -0.80
C SER A 424 -4.72 -7.71 -0.51
N GLY A 425 -4.27 -8.62 0.37
CA GLY A 425 -5.00 -9.82 0.75
C GLY A 425 -4.99 -10.96 -0.28
N ASN A 426 -4.26 -10.83 -1.38
CA ASN A 426 -4.20 -11.85 -2.45
C ASN A 426 -3.12 -12.91 -2.16
N HIS A 427 -3.48 -14.19 -2.21
CA HIS A 427 -2.53 -15.31 -2.17
C HIS A 427 -2.32 -15.91 -3.56
N PHE A 428 -1.05 -16.04 -3.99
CA PHE A 428 -0.66 -16.68 -5.24
C PHE A 428 0.41 -17.75 -5.01
N PRO A 429 0.15 -19.03 -5.36
CA PRO A 429 1.12 -20.11 -5.19
C PRO A 429 2.26 -20.08 -6.23
N ASN A 430 2.12 -19.40 -7.37
CA ASN A 430 3.11 -19.41 -8.46
C ASN A 430 3.61 -18.00 -8.83
N VAL A 431 4.65 -17.54 -8.13
CA VAL A 431 5.30 -16.24 -8.37
C VAL A 431 6.42 -16.38 -9.41
N SER A 432 6.34 -15.66 -10.54
CA SER A 432 7.41 -15.69 -11.56
C SER A 432 8.74 -15.14 -11.02
N GLN A 433 9.86 -15.49 -11.68
CA GLN A 433 11.18 -14.99 -11.30
C GLN A 433 11.28 -13.45 -11.30
N THR A 434 10.58 -12.79 -12.24
CA THR A 434 10.53 -11.33 -12.30
C THR A 434 9.84 -10.70 -11.09
N HIS A 435 8.75 -11.29 -10.58
CA HIS A 435 8.09 -10.81 -9.36
C HIS A 435 8.98 -10.99 -8.12
N LYS A 436 9.80 -12.06 -8.05
CA LYS A 436 10.76 -12.27 -6.94
C LYS A 436 11.87 -11.20 -6.93
N VAL A 437 12.44 -10.88 -8.09
CA VAL A 437 13.48 -9.83 -8.21
C VAL A 437 12.92 -8.46 -7.78
N VAL A 438 11.74 -8.09 -8.26
CA VAL A 438 11.10 -6.83 -7.86
C VAL A 438 10.77 -6.80 -6.37
N ASN A 439 10.29 -7.92 -5.82
CA ASN A 439 10.07 -8.05 -4.38
C ASN A 439 11.36 -7.80 -3.58
N HIS A 440 12.50 -8.37 -3.99
CA HIS A 440 13.79 -8.11 -3.33
C HIS A 440 14.22 -6.64 -3.43
N LEU A 441 14.02 -6.00 -4.59
CA LEU A 441 14.35 -4.58 -4.76
C LEU A 441 13.53 -3.68 -3.82
N LEU A 442 12.25 -4.00 -3.59
CA LEU A 442 11.40 -3.27 -2.66
C LEU A 442 11.92 -3.33 -1.21
N TRP A 443 12.56 -4.43 -0.81
CA TRP A 443 13.17 -4.55 0.52
C TRP A 443 14.49 -3.76 0.66
N VAL A 444 15.24 -3.56 -0.44
CA VAL A 444 16.54 -2.87 -0.42
C VAL A 444 16.38 -1.35 -0.50
N LEU A 445 15.31 -0.86 -1.15
CA LEU A 445 15.10 0.57 -1.39
C LEU A 445 15.08 1.44 -0.11
N PRO A 446 14.38 1.07 0.99
CA PRO A 446 14.39 1.86 2.22
C PRO A 446 15.78 1.97 2.86
N LEU A 447 16.58 0.89 2.79
CA LEU A 447 17.95 0.87 3.30
C LEU A 447 18.84 1.81 2.48
N LEU A 448 18.70 1.83 1.16
CA LEU A 448 19.45 2.76 0.31
C LEU A 448 19.10 4.22 0.58
N ILE A 449 17.81 4.52 0.78
CA ILE A 449 17.35 5.87 1.14
C ILE A 449 17.95 6.30 2.49
N LEU A 450 17.90 5.42 3.50
CA LEU A 450 18.46 5.70 4.81
C LEU A 450 19.98 5.90 4.75
N CYS A 451 20.70 5.01 4.06
CA CYS A 451 22.16 5.14 3.86
C CYS A 451 22.52 6.44 3.13
N SER A 452 21.76 6.81 2.09
CA SER A 452 21.97 8.07 1.38
C SER A 452 21.73 9.29 2.27
N PHE A 453 20.69 9.25 3.11
CA PHE A 453 20.40 10.32 4.07
C PHE A 453 21.50 10.47 5.11
N VAL A 454 21.97 9.37 5.71
CA VAL A 454 23.07 9.39 6.70
C VAL A 454 24.37 9.88 6.05
N LEU A 455 24.68 9.42 4.85
CA LEU A 455 25.86 9.87 4.11
C LEU A 455 25.78 11.38 3.81
N TRP A 456 24.62 11.85 3.34
CA TRP A 456 24.39 13.27 3.08
C TRP A 456 24.53 14.11 4.34
N GLN A 457 23.98 13.66 5.48
CA GLN A 457 24.11 14.33 6.76
C GLN A 457 25.57 14.43 7.20
N ASN A 458 26.35 13.36 7.09
CA ASN A 458 27.78 13.35 7.44
C ASN A 458 28.61 14.28 6.55
N VAL A 459 28.37 14.26 5.24
CA VAL A 459 29.05 15.17 4.29
C VAL A 459 28.70 16.62 4.62
N ARG A 460 27.42 16.89 4.89
CA ARG A 460 26.95 18.25 5.24
C ARG A 460 27.56 18.77 6.53
N GLN A 461 27.69 17.95 7.58
CA GLN A 461 28.31 18.39 8.83
C GLN A 461 29.82 18.64 8.71
N SER A 462 30.48 17.91 7.82
CA SER A 462 31.91 18.04 7.54
C SER A 462 32.24 19.15 6.53
N TYR A 463 31.22 19.81 5.97
CA TYR A 463 31.39 20.79 4.91
C TYR A 463 31.99 22.11 5.42
N VAL A 464 33.12 22.50 4.82
CA VAL A 464 33.69 23.86 4.90
C VAL A 464 33.78 24.36 3.46
N PRO A 465 33.24 25.55 3.14
CA PRO A 465 33.34 26.12 1.80
C PRO A 465 34.80 26.29 1.35
N ASP A 466 35.08 26.08 0.06
CA ASP A 466 36.42 26.28 -0.53
C ASP A 466 36.93 27.72 -0.32
N SER A 467 36.02 28.69 -0.26
CA SER A 467 36.33 30.05 0.17
C SER A 467 35.31 30.56 1.17
N ILE A 468 35.76 31.18 2.25
CA ILE A 468 34.90 31.70 3.32
C ILE A 468 34.65 33.18 3.07
N ASN A 469 33.41 33.57 2.82
CA ASN A 469 33.00 34.97 2.74
C ASN A 469 32.55 35.44 4.13
N ILE A 470 33.15 36.52 4.64
CA ILE A 470 32.84 37.12 5.94
C ILE A 470 32.24 38.52 5.75
N GLY A 471 31.08 38.79 6.34
CA GLY A 471 30.47 40.13 6.40
C GLY A 471 30.98 40.94 7.60
N THR A 472 31.67 42.06 7.37
CA THR A 472 32.53 42.70 8.39
C THR A 472 32.29 44.20 8.60
N GLY A 473 31.19 44.79 8.13
CA GLY A 473 30.94 46.22 8.30
C GLY A 473 31.85 47.11 7.44
N MET A 474 31.88 48.42 7.71
CA MET A 474 32.71 49.38 6.95
C MET A 474 34.19 49.28 7.34
N SER A 475 35.09 49.61 6.41
CA SER A 475 36.55 49.37 6.52
C SER A 475 37.23 49.95 7.77
N ASP A 476 36.71 51.07 8.28
CA ASP A 476 37.30 51.77 9.43
C ASP A 476 36.63 51.40 10.77
N GLN A 477 35.80 50.35 10.77
CA GLN A 477 35.06 49.91 11.95
C GLN A 477 35.62 48.63 12.57
N PHE A 478 35.29 48.42 13.85
CA PHE A 478 35.81 47.29 14.62
C PHE A 478 35.37 45.92 14.05
N TYR A 479 34.18 45.82 13.44
CA TYR A 479 33.77 44.60 12.73
C TYR A 479 34.77 44.23 11.63
N HIS A 480 35.33 45.21 10.92
CA HIS A 480 36.28 44.99 9.85
C HIS A 480 37.61 44.50 10.39
N GLN A 481 38.04 45.02 11.55
CA GLN A 481 39.25 44.56 12.23
C GLN A 481 39.14 43.09 12.68
N VAL A 482 37.98 42.69 13.22
CA VAL A 482 37.72 41.29 13.57
C VAL A 482 37.72 40.41 12.32
N GLY A 483 37.05 40.84 11.25
CA GLY A 483 37.01 40.14 9.98
C GLY A 483 38.37 39.94 9.32
N THR A 484 39.21 40.97 9.31
CA THR A 484 40.59 40.92 8.79
C THR A 484 41.45 40.00 9.64
N SER A 485 41.35 40.09 10.97
CA SER A 485 42.08 39.17 11.86
C SER A 485 41.67 37.72 11.65
N LEU A 486 40.38 37.44 11.43
CA LEU A 486 39.88 36.11 11.07
C LEU A 486 40.45 35.64 9.73
N LYS A 487 40.41 36.50 8.71
CA LYS A 487 40.98 36.19 7.38
C LYS A 487 42.45 35.82 7.48
N ASP A 488 43.24 36.60 8.21
CA ASP A 488 44.68 36.37 8.34
C ASP A 488 44.96 35.06 9.11
N GLU A 489 44.24 34.80 10.20
CA GLU A 489 44.37 33.56 10.97
C GLU A 489 43.97 32.32 10.16
N LEU A 490 42.89 32.43 9.37
CA LEU A 490 42.41 31.36 8.49
C LEU A 490 43.35 31.08 7.33
N ALA A 491 43.97 32.12 6.76
CA ALA A 491 45.00 31.97 5.75
C ALA A 491 46.25 31.28 6.32
N ASN A 492 46.72 31.72 7.49
CA ASN A 492 47.98 31.24 8.07
C ASN A 492 47.89 29.82 8.63
N ASN A 493 46.80 29.48 9.34
CA ASN A 493 46.72 28.20 10.04
C ASN A 493 45.96 27.11 9.27
N TYR A 494 45.13 27.50 8.30
CA TYR A 494 44.24 26.57 7.60
C TYR A 494 44.39 26.60 6.07
N ASN A 495 45.28 27.46 5.52
CA ASN A 495 45.36 27.71 4.07
C ASN A 495 43.97 27.95 3.45
N GLN A 496 43.08 28.62 4.19
CA GLN A 496 41.68 28.78 3.81
C GLN A 496 41.47 30.12 3.11
N PRO A 497 41.13 30.14 1.80
CA PRO A 497 40.77 31.36 1.10
C PRO A 497 39.61 32.05 1.79
N THR A 498 39.77 33.32 2.14
CA THR A 498 38.78 34.08 2.89
C THR A 498 38.60 35.46 2.28
N ASN A 499 37.37 35.80 1.92
CA ASN A 499 36.98 37.09 1.34
C ASN A 499 36.23 37.90 2.39
N ILE A 500 36.53 39.20 2.42
CA ILE A 500 35.84 40.15 3.29
C ILE A 500 34.87 40.96 2.44
N LEU A 501 33.60 40.93 2.80
CA LEU A 501 32.58 41.81 2.25
C LEU A 501 32.37 42.98 3.21
N ASN A 502 32.63 44.18 2.71
CA ASN A 502 32.32 45.41 3.43
C ASN A 502 30.82 45.65 3.36
N THR A 503 30.21 45.92 4.51
CA THR A 503 28.76 46.10 4.63
C THR A 503 28.45 47.36 5.43
N SER A 504 27.20 47.80 5.35
CA SER A 504 26.62 48.89 6.16
C SER A 504 26.43 48.52 7.64
N GLY A 505 26.58 47.23 8.00
CA GLY A 505 26.54 46.74 9.38
C GLY A 505 25.67 45.49 9.57
N SER A 506 25.17 45.31 10.79
CA SER A 506 24.48 44.08 11.26
C SER A 506 23.30 43.62 10.40
N ARG A 507 22.44 44.53 9.91
CA ARG A 507 21.27 44.14 9.09
C ARG A 507 21.66 43.59 7.73
N GLU A 508 22.57 44.27 7.04
CA GLU A 508 23.06 43.79 5.75
C GLU A 508 23.84 42.48 5.93
N ASN A 509 24.64 42.38 6.99
CA ASN A 509 25.31 41.14 7.37
C ASN A 509 24.34 39.96 7.50
N VAL A 510 23.25 40.11 8.28
CA VAL A 510 22.23 39.07 8.43
C VAL A 510 21.53 38.75 7.11
N LYS A 511 21.20 39.77 6.30
CA LYS A 511 20.58 39.58 4.97
C LYS A 511 21.50 38.78 4.03
N LEU A 512 22.79 39.12 4.00
CA LEU A 512 23.78 38.42 3.19
C LEU A 512 23.95 36.97 3.66
N LEU A 513 23.93 36.73 4.98
CA LEU A 513 24.01 35.40 5.59
C LEU A 513 22.82 34.52 5.19
N LYS A 514 21.60 35.08 5.22
CA LYS A 514 20.38 34.39 4.76
C LYS A 514 20.40 34.09 3.28
N SER A 515 20.94 35.00 2.47
CA SER A 515 21.07 34.79 1.02
C SER A 515 22.21 33.83 0.63
N GLY A 516 23.04 33.41 1.59
CA GLY A 516 24.21 32.56 1.33
C GLY A 516 25.40 33.28 0.66
N GLN A 517 25.35 34.61 0.53
CA GLN A 517 26.46 35.39 -0.03
C GLN A 517 27.66 35.47 0.92
N VAL A 518 27.40 35.45 2.22
CA VAL A 518 28.43 35.28 3.27
C VAL A 518 28.13 34.04 4.08
N HIS A 519 29.19 33.38 4.56
CA HIS A 519 29.09 32.20 5.41
C HIS A 519 29.10 32.56 6.89
N ILE A 520 29.83 33.63 7.23
CA ILE A 520 30.02 34.14 8.58
C ILE A 520 29.78 35.65 8.56
N ALA A 521 29.18 36.17 9.62
CA ALA A 521 29.05 37.61 9.77
C ALA A 521 29.13 38.01 11.24
N ILE A 522 29.26 39.33 11.48
CA ILE A 522 29.17 39.90 12.82
C ILE A 522 27.87 40.70 12.91
N ALA A 523 27.08 40.47 13.96
CA ALA A 523 25.82 41.16 14.14
C ALA A 523 25.51 41.38 15.63
N GLN A 524 24.82 42.49 15.92
CA GLN A 524 24.34 42.79 17.28
C GLN A 524 23.12 41.95 17.63
N LEU A 525 22.97 41.63 18.92
CA LEU A 525 21.89 40.77 19.44
C LEU A 525 20.49 41.26 19.04
N GLU A 526 20.27 42.57 18.93
CA GLU A 526 18.98 43.18 18.58
C GLU A 526 18.52 42.80 17.17
N VAL A 527 19.48 42.61 16.25
CA VAL A 527 19.21 42.23 14.86
C VAL A 527 18.94 40.72 14.75
N LEU A 528 19.44 39.95 15.71
CA LEU A 528 19.30 38.49 15.78
C LEU A 528 18.07 38.03 16.58
N ALA A 529 17.42 38.95 17.30
CA ALA A 529 16.28 38.63 18.15
C ALA A 529 15.14 38.05 17.29
N ASN A 530 14.67 36.85 17.65
CA ASN A 530 13.61 36.08 16.98
C ASN A 530 13.95 35.51 15.59
N ASP A 531 15.23 35.34 15.26
CA ASP A 531 15.65 34.75 13.98
C ASP A 531 16.20 33.33 14.12
N ASN A 532 15.38 32.32 13.76
CA ASN A 532 15.76 30.91 13.85
C ASN A 532 16.69 30.45 12.70
N ASP A 533 16.86 31.27 11.66
CA ASP A 533 17.72 30.93 10.52
C ASP A 533 19.19 31.27 10.79
N ILE A 534 19.48 31.93 11.91
CA ILE A 534 20.80 32.46 12.25
C ILE A 534 21.27 31.85 13.57
N ALA A 535 22.41 31.16 13.53
CA ALA A 535 23.03 30.62 14.72
C ALA A 535 24.08 31.58 15.29
N LYS A 536 24.04 31.79 16.61
CA LYS A 536 25.10 32.50 17.34
C LYS A 536 26.25 31.54 17.58
N LEU A 537 27.47 31.95 17.26
CA LEU A 537 28.67 31.14 17.47
C LEU A 537 29.38 31.54 18.76
N THR A 538 29.63 32.84 18.94
CA THR A 538 30.27 33.37 20.14
C THR A 538 29.99 34.86 20.31
N PRO A 539 29.79 35.37 21.54
CA PRO A 539 29.84 36.80 21.80
C PRO A 539 31.29 37.27 21.60
N LEU A 540 31.44 38.47 21.03
CA LEU A 540 32.75 39.06 20.73
C LEU A 540 33.05 40.19 21.70
N TYR A 541 32.19 41.20 21.78
CA TYR A 541 32.39 42.36 22.64
C TYR A 541 31.08 43.12 22.83
N ALA A 542 31.06 43.97 23.86
CA ALA A 542 29.92 44.82 24.20
C ALA A 542 30.14 46.25 23.70
N ASP A 543 29.18 46.77 22.93
CA ASP A 543 29.10 48.19 22.58
C ASP A 543 28.19 48.91 23.59
N LYS A 544 28.71 49.97 24.22
CA LYS A 544 27.97 50.73 25.23
C LYS A 544 27.17 51.84 24.55
N VAL A 545 26.01 52.15 25.12
CA VAL A 545 25.21 53.29 24.69
C VAL A 545 25.73 54.54 25.37
N HIS A 546 26.11 55.55 24.59
CA HIS A 546 26.58 56.84 25.07
C HIS A 546 25.60 57.91 24.63
N ILE A 547 25.11 58.73 25.56
CA ILE A 547 24.21 59.84 25.26
C ILE A 547 25.01 61.12 25.47
N VAL A 548 25.50 61.67 24.36
CA VAL A 548 26.38 62.84 24.36
C VAL A 548 25.55 64.06 24.00
N ILE A 549 25.62 65.10 24.82
CA ILE A 549 24.88 66.35 24.60
C ILE A 549 25.83 67.55 24.55
N ARG A 550 25.42 68.62 23.87
CA ARG A 550 26.13 69.90 23.88
C ARG A 550 25.73 70.72 25.10
N LYS A 551 26.73 71.17 25.87
CA LYS A 551 26.52 72.02 27.06
C LYS A 551 25.81 73.32 26.69
N GLY A 552 24.98 73.80 27.61
CA GLY A 552 24.28 75.09 27.49
C GLY A 552 23.02 75.08 26.63
N GLN A 553 22.56 73.92 26.14
CA GLN A 553 21.30 73.79 25.37
C GLN A 553 20.06 73.53 26.24
N GLY A 554 20.24 73.38 27.55
CA GLY A 554 19.15 73.10 28.50
C GLY A 554 18.66 71.64 28.49
N ILE A 555 19.43 70.71 27.94
CA ILE A 555 19.11 69.28 27.89
C ILE A 555 19.60 68.64 29.20
N GLN A 556 18.70 68.11 30.02
CA GLN A 556 19.04 67.46 31.30
C GLN A 556 18.63 65.98 31.33
N SER A 557 17.72 65.58 30.44
CA SER A 557 17.18 64.23 30.35
C SER A 557 16.91 63.86 28.90
N LEU A 558 16.71 62.57 28.62
CA LEU A 558 16.36 62.13 27.27
C LEU A 558 15.01 62.69 26.76
N LYS A 559 14.11 63.12 27.65
CA LYS A 559 12.84 63.76 27.26
C LYS A 559 13.05 65.14 26.65
N ASP A 560 14.12 65.82 27.02
CA ASP A 560 14.45 67.16 26.51
C ASP A 560 15.03 67.12 25.08
N LEU A 561 15.16 65.92 24.51
CA LEU A 561 15.61 65.71 23.12
C LEU A 561 14.50 65.96 22.10
N GLU A 562 13.22 65.93 22.50
CA GLU A 562 12.10 66.22 21.59
C GLU A 562 12.27 67.58 20.90
N ASP A 563 12.02 67.64 19.59
CA ASP A 563 12.20 68.80 18.71
C ASP A 563 13.65 69.32 18.54
N ARG A 564 14.65 68.68 19.17
CA ARG A 564 16.08 69.04 19.04
C ARG A 564 16.75 68.33 17.87
N VAL A 565 17.88 68.87 17.42
CA VAL A 565 18.69 68.24 16.38
C VAL A 565 19.59 67.15 16.98
N VAL A 566 19.23 65.89 16.76
CA VAL A 566 19.92 64.72 17.34
C VAL A 566 20.55 63.86 16.26
N SER A 567 21.82 63.50 16.42
CA SER A 567 22.48 62.50 15.59
C SER A 567 22.22 61.09 16.16
N LEU A 568 21.56 60.25 15.37
CA LEU A 568 21.39 58.82 15.66
C LEU A 568 22.41 57.96 14.89
N GLY A 569 23.31 58.58 14.13
CA GLY A 569 24.26 57.92 13.25
C GLY A 569 23.82 57.86 11.77
N PRO A 570 24.69 57.33 10.89
CA PRO A 570 24.47 57.28 9.44
C PRO A 570 23.20 56.51 9.05
N ARG A 571 22.63 56.84 7.88
CA ARG A 571 21.51 56.09 7.30
C ARG A 571 21.85 54.60 7.18
N ASP A 572 20.90 53.76 7.52
CA ASP A 572 20.97 52.29 7.44
C ASP A 572 22.07 51.62 8.28
N SER A 573 22.76 52.36 9.16
CA SER A 573 23.80 51.81 10.03
C SER A 573 23.22 51.01 11.20
N GLY A 574 23.95 49.98 11.65
CA GLY A 574 23.63 49.22 12.86
C GLY A 574 23.48 50.11 14.11
N MET A 575 24.37 51.09 14.26
CA MET A 575 24.37 52.06 15.36
C MET A 575 23.05 52.85 15.44
N ARG A 576 22.48 53.21 14.28
CA ARG A 576 21.22 53.94 14.21
C ARG A 576 20.04 53.11 14.68
N ILE A 577 19.99 51.85 14.27
CA ILE A 577 18.92 50.93 14.68
C ILE A 577 18.95 50.74 16.19
N THR A 578 20.15 50.58 16.76
CA THR A 578 20.34 50.48 18.22
C THR A 578 19.89 51.77 18.91
N SER A 579 20.21 52.93 18.35
CA SER A 579 19.77 54.23 18.88
C SER A 579 18.25 54.40 18.82
N GLU A 580 17.61 54.08 17.70
CA GLU A 580 16.15 54.12 17.51
C GLU A 580 15.44 53.11 18.44
N ARG A 581 16.02 51.92 18.63
CA ARG A 581 15.49 50.90 19.55
C ARG A 581 15.60 51.33 21.01
N VAL A 582 16.71 51.95 21.40
CA VAL A 582 16.86 52.54 22.74
C VAL A 582 15.78 53.60 22.97
N LEU A 583 15.63 54.55 22.04
CA LEU A 583 14.64 55.63 22.16
C LEU A 583 13.20 55.10 22.24
N SER A 584 12.81 54.21 21.33
CA SER A 584 11.46 53.64 21.30
C SER A 584 11.14 52.83 22.56
N THR A 585 12.10 52.07 23.08
CA THR A 585 11.92 51.31 24.34
C THR A 585 11.71 52.22 25.54
N LEU A 586 12.37 53.38 25.54
CA LEU A 586 12.23 54.39 26.60
C LEU A 586 11.05 55.34 26.38
N ASN A 587 10.13 55.02 25.46
CA ASN A 587 8.95 55.83 25.10
C ASN A 587 9.30 57.26 24.66
N ILE A 588 10.42 57.42 23.95
CA ILE A 588 10.80 58.69 23.32
C ILE A 588 10.46 58.57 21.84
N ASP A 589 9.57 59.46 21.38
CA ASP A 589 9.14 59.48 19.99
C ASP A 589 10.25 60.06 19.10
N HIS A 590 11.07 59.16 18.56
CA HIS A 590 12.17 59.52 17.67
C HIS A 590 11.71 60.25 16.39
N THR A 591 10.42 60.22 16.04
CA THR A 591 9.87 60.97 14.90
C THR A 591 9.74 62.47 15.16
N LYS A 592 9.68 62.88 16.45
CA LYS A 592 9.70 64.28 16.87
C LYS A 592 11.10 64.87 16.97
N LEU A 593 12.14 64.06 16.79
CA LEU A 593 13.52 64.55 16.77
C LEU A 593 13.82 65.16 15.40
N GLN A 594 14.54 66.29 15.36
CA GLN A 594 15.13 66.78 14.11
C GLN A 594 16.37 65.93 13.79
N GLN A 595 16.17 64.81 13.11
CA GLN A 595 17.23 63.80 12.94
C GLN A 595 18.36 64.28 12.01
N SER A 596 19.60 64.27 12.52
CA SER A 596 20.81 64.43 11.71
C SER A 596 21.31 63.08 11.22
N TYR A 597 21.49 62.95 9.91
CA TYR A 597 22.08 61.77 9.27
C TYR A 597 23.61 61.86 9.15
N LYS A 598 24.21 62.94 9.65
CA LYS A 598 25.67 63.11 9.60
C LYS A 598 26.34 62.15 10.60
N PRO A 599 27.55 61.65 10.31
CA PRO A 599 28.34 60.88 11.26
C PRO A 599 28.53 61.63 12.58
N PHE A 600 28.73 60.91 13.69
CA PHE A 600 28.91 61.53 15.01
C PHE A 600 30.07 62.55 15.06
N GLN A 601 31.11 62.37 14.24
CA GLN A 601 32.21 63.33 14.07
C GLN A 601 31.71 64.75 13.69
N ALA A 602 30.59 64.83 12.96
CA ALA A 602 30.00 66.11 12.58
C ALA A 602 29.53 66.93 13.78
N MET A 603 29.29 66.33 14.95
CA MET A 603 28.98 67.09 16.17
C MET A 603 30.12 68.03 16.56
N LEU A 604 31.39 67.69 16.26
CA LEU A 604 32.54 68.54 16.57
C LEU A 604 32.56 69.83 15.71
N THR A 605 32.06 69.75 14.48
CA THR A 605 32.14 70.82 13.48
C THR A 605 30.83 71.56 13.24
N ASP A 606 29.69 70.89 13.41
CA ASP A 606 28.36 71.43 13.18
C ASP A 606 27.69 71.82 14.52
N PRO A 607 27.55 73.13 14.81
CA PRO A 607 26.93 73.59 16.05
C PRO A 607 25.42 73.31 16.09
N ALA A 608 24.78 73.06 14.94
CA ALA A 608 23.35 72.77 14.89
C ALA A 608 23.02 71.41 15.51
N ILE A 609 23.97 70.46 15.59
CA ILE A 609 23.73 69.17 16.23
C ILE A 609 23.92 69.33 17.75
N GLU A 610 22.83 69.13 18.48
CA GLU A 610 22.74 69.39 19.92
C GLU A 610 22.97 68.14 20.77
N ALA A 611 22.66 66.96 20.25
CA ALA A 611 22.86 65.69 20.95
C ALA A 611 23.19 64.53 20.00
N GLY A 612 23.73 63.45 20.55
CA GLY A 612 24.03 62.22 19.84
C GLY A 612 23.86 60.99 20.71
N ILE A 613 23.24 59.94 20.16
CA ILE A 613 23.17 58.61 20.78
C ILE A 613 24.17 57.72 20.05
N VAL A 614 25.27 57.38 20.73
CA VAL A 614 26.42 56.71 20.14
C VAL A 614 26.57 55.31 20.74
N THR A 615 26.34 54.27 19.94
CA THR A 615 26.57 52.87 20.37
C THR A 615 27.91 52.38 19.84
N THR A 616 28.94 52.41 20.67
CA THR A 616 30.30 51.99 20.30
C THR A 616 31.10 51.65 21.57
N ARG A 617 32.27 51.03 21.43
CA ARG A 617 33.26 50.92 22.51
C ARG A 617 33.78 52.29 22.94
N THR A 618 34.07 52.49 24.24
CA THR A 618 34.58 53.76 24.80
C THR A 618 35.93 54.18 24.18
N GLU A 619 36.67 53.23 23.62
CA GLU A 619 37.96 53.46 22.97
C GLU A 619 37.86 54.07 21.58
N ASN A 620 36.64 54.17 21.02
CA ASN A 620 36.40 54.75 19.70
C ASN A 620 36.92 56.19 19.64
N ALA A 621 37.70 56.51 18.59
CA ALA A 621 38.36 57.81 18.44
C ALA A 621 37.38 58.99 18.43
N VAL A 622 36.29 58.87 17.66
CA VAL A 622 35.23 59.90 17.54
C VAL A 622 34.61 60.19 18.90
N LEU A 623 34.27 59.13 19.65
CA LEU A 623 33.67 59.27 20.97
C LEU A 623 34.66 59.87 21.97
N ARG A 624 35.94 59.45 21.94
CA ARG A 624 36.99 60.06 22.78
C ARG A 624 37.18 61.54 22.50
N GLU A 625 37.17 61.95 21.24
CA GLU A 625 37.26 63.37 20.86
C GLU A 625 36.06 64.16 21.39
N LEU A 626 34.84 63.65 21.24
CA LEU A 626 33.63 64.28 21.77
C LEU A 626 33.67 64.43 23.29
N LEU A 627 34.05 63.37 24.01
CA LEU A 627 34.10 63.36 25.47
C LEU A 627 35.28 64.16 26.06
N ASN A 628 36.31 64.45 25.26
CA ASN A 628 37.42 65.31 25.66
C ASN A 628 37.24 66.77 25.27
N ASP A 629 36.23 67.09 24.47
CA ASP A 629 35.87 68.46 24.12
C ASP A 629 34.92 69.02 25.21
N ASN A 630 35.33 70.12 25.83
CA ASN A 630 34.60 70.77 26.92
C ASN A 630 33.19 71.25 26.54
N ARG A 631 32.84 71.30 25.25
CA ARG A 631 31.51 71.66 24.75
C ARG A 631 30.48 70.55 24.94
N PHE A 632 30.89 69.32 25.24
CA PHE A 632 29.98 68.19 25.37
C PHE A 632 30.00 67.58 26.78
N GLU A 633 28.96 66.85 27.12
CA GLU A 633 28.86 66.05 28.35
C GLU A 633 28.02 64.79 28.13
N LEU A 634 28.11 63.84 29.06
CA LEU A 634 27.32 62.61 29.07
C LEU A 634 26.10 62.76 29.97
N ILE A 635 24.96 62.22 29.51
CA ILE A 635 23.81 61.95 30.36
C ILE A 635 23.69 60.44 30.60
N GLY A 636 23.59 60.04 31.86
CA GLY A 636 23.36 58.65 32.25
C GLY A 636 21.91 58.20 32.14
N LEU A 637 21.72 56.89 32.02
CA LEU A 637 20.38 56.29 32.08
C LEU A 637 19.95 56.13 33.54
N THR A 638 18.68 56.44 33.82
CA THR A 638 18.08 56.19 35.13
C THR A 638 17.95 54.68 35.39
N PRO A 639 17.86 54.22 36.66
CA PRO A 639 17.68 52.80 36.97
C PRO A 639 16.45 52.17 36.31
N GLN A 640 15.36 52.93 36.14
CA GLN A 640 14.16 52.45 35.44
C GLN A 640 14.43 52.25 33.95
N GLN A 641 15.06 53.22 33.28
CA GLN A 641 15.40 53.10 31.86
C GLN A 641 16.36 51.92 31.60
N ILE A 642 17.32 51.71 32.51
CA ILE A 642 18.21 50.55 32.47
C ILE A 642 17.41 49.25 32.60
N ASN A 643 16.44 49.17 33.53
CA ASN A 643 15.58 48.01 33.69
C ASN A 643 14.78 47.73 32.41
N ASP A 644 14.16 48.74 31.83
CA ASP A 644 13.34 48.59 30.61
C ASP A 644 14.18 48.07 29.44
N LEU A 645 15.39 48.60 29.25
CA LEU A 645 16.30 48.14 28.20
C LEU A 645 16.83 46.73 28.46
N THR A 646 17.03 46.33 29.72
CA THR A 646 17.47 44.96 30.04
C THR A 646 16.42 43.90 29.70
N GLN A 647 15.12 44.26 29.69
CA GLN A 647 14.05 43.33 29.29
C GLN A 647 14.11 42.94 27.80
N ILE A 648 14.75 43.75 26.96
CA ILE A 648 14.83 43.53 25.51
C ILE A 648 16.22 43.08 25.03
N GLY A 649 17.09 42.67 25.96
CA GLY A 649 18.38 42.04 25.65
C GLY A 649 19.63 42.89 25.89
N TYR A 650 19.50 44.13 26.38
CA TYR A 650 20.68 44.90 26.79
C TYR A 650 21.18 44.46 28.17
N HIS A 651 22.45 44.75 28.47
CA HIS A 651 23.05 44.45 29.77
C HIS A 651 23.41 45.74 30.52
N ARG A 652 23.26 45.72 31.85
CA ARG A 652 23.67 46.85 32.70
C ARG A 652 25.17 47.04 32.61
N ASP A 653 25.62 48.26 32.37
CA ASP A 653 27.04 48.60 32.29
C ASP A 653 27.27 50.02 32.85
N ARG A 654 28.54 50.43 32.92
CA ARG A 654 28.96 51.79 33.23
C ARG A 654 29.98 52.25 32.20
N ILE A 655 29.95 53.53 31.87
CA ILE A 655 31.01 54.12 31.07
C ILE A 655 32.28 54.13 31.92
N SER A 656 33.36 53.54 31.43
CA SER A 656 34.66 53.49 32.10
C SER A 656 35.69 53.90 31.06
N GLY A 657 36.41 54.98 31.33
CA GLY A 657 37.24 55.64 30.33
C GLY A 657 38.58 56.07 30.86
N LYS A 658 39.55 55.14 30.85
CA LYS A 658 40.96 55.49 31.02
C LYS A 658 41.35 56.52 29.94
N GLY A 659 41.72 57.73 30.35
CA GLY A 659 42.13 58.81 29.45
C GLY A 659 41.00 59.73 28.96
N LEU A 660 39.83 59.72 29.61
CA LEU A 660 38.82 60.77 29.46
C LEU A 660 39.10 61.92 30.43
N SER A 661 38.97 63.16 29.96
CA SER A 661 39.15 64.37 30.76
C SER A 661 37.97 64.68 31.68
N GLN A 662 36.80 64.09 31.41
CA GLN A 662 35.59 64.26 32.23
C GLN A 662 35.53 63.18 33.32
N VAL A 663 35.75 63.56 34.57
CA VAL A 663 35.73 62.67 35.75
C VAL A 663 34.35 62.03 35.98
N GLU A 664 33.26 62.72 35.59
CA GLU A 664 31.88 62.23 35.71
C GLU A 664 31.55 61.10 34.72
N ALA A 665 32.32 60.96 33.63
CA ALA A 665 32.12 59.90 32.64
C ALA A 665 32.45 58.51 33.20
N GLU A 666 33.36 58.39 34.17
CA GLU A 666 33.91 57.09 34.63
C GLU A 666 32.93 56.25 35.48
N LEU A 667 31.76 56.78 35.85
CA LEU A 667 30.75 56.07 36.63
C LEU A 667 29.32 56.26 36.11
N THR A 668 29.16 56.84 34.92
CA THR A 668 27.83 57.10 34.35
C THR A 668 27.12 55.77 34.06
N PRO A 669 25.95 55.50 34.68
CA PRO A 669 25.18 54.28 34.43
C PRO A 669 24.68 54.23 32.99
N THR A 670 24.85 53.09 32.33
CA THR A 670 24.39 52.88 30.96
C THR A 670 24.00 51.42 30.72
N VAL A 671 23.70 51.11 29.47
CA VAL A 671 23.53 49.74 28.98
C VAL A 671 24.51 49.44 27.85
N ALA A 672 24.73 48.16 27.60
CA ALA A 672 25.53 47.69 26.48
C ALA A 672 24.81 46.58 25.71
N THR A 673 25.07 46.53 24.40
CA THR A 673 24.61 45.46 23.51
C THR A 673 25.79 44.59 23.08
N MET A 674 25.54 43.29 22.94
CA MET A 674 26.56 42.32 22.56
C MET A 674 26.59 42.09 21.05
N ALA A 675 27.79 42.19 20.47
CA ALA A 675 28.06 41.74 19.11
C ALA A 675 28.42 40.25 19.11
N PHE A 676 27.82 39.49 18.20
CA PHE A 676 28.06 38.06 18.04
C PHE A 676 28.71 37.78 16.69
N LEU A 677 29.62 36.80 16.67
CA LEU A 677 29.91 36.06 15.45
C LEU A 677 28.72 35.13 15.17
N VAL A 678 28.19 35.18 13.95
CA VAL A 678 27.03 34.40 13.55
C VAL A 678 27.26 33.66 12.23
N SER A 679 26.55 32.56 12.07
CA SER A 679 26.44 31.80 10.82
C SER A 679 24.98 31.55 10.47
N ASN A 680 24.74 31.03 9.26
CA ASN A 680 23.46 30.38 8.99
C ASN A 680 23.26 29.23 9.99
N ALA A 681 22.03 28.99 10.46
CA ALA A 681 21.70 27.91 11.38
C ALA A 681 22.04 26.51 10.81
N ASN A 682 22.09 26.40 9.48
CA ASN A 682 22.41 25.19 8.75
C ASN A 682 23.91 25.01 8.44
N ALA A 683 24.78 25.88 8.97
CA ALA A 683 26.23 25.80 8.75
C ALA A 683 26.80 24.47 9.29
N GLY A 684 27.72 23.86 8.54
CA GLY A 684 28.38 22.63 8.97
C GLY A 684 29.19 22.84 10.24
N GLU A 685 29.19 21.83 11.13
CA GLU A 685 29.95 21.83 12.38
C GLU A 685 31.44 22.15 12.17
N ALA A 686 32.05 21.65 11.08
CA ALA A 686 33.45 21.89 10.76
C ALA A 686 33.76 23.39 10.52
N LEU A 687 32.85 24.12 9.87
CA LEU A 687 33.00 25.56 9.66
C LEU A 687 32.93 26.32 10.99
N VAL A 688 31.94 25.99 11.82
CA VAL A 688 31.74 26.63 13.12
C VAL A 688 32.94 26.40 14.04
N LYS A 689 33.39 25.15 14.18
CA LYS A 689 34.58 24.81 14.98
C LYS A 689 35.80 25.55 14.47
N ARG A 690 36.02 25.63 13.15
CA ARG A 690 37.15 26.38 12.56
C ARG A 690 37.12 27.87 12.93
N MET A 691 35.95 28.52 12.89
CA MET A 691 35.83 29.93 13.27
C MET A 691 36.15 30.15 14.75
N LEU A 692 35.64 29.29 15.63
CA LEU A 692 35.87 29.41 17.07
C LEU A 692 37.33 29.14 17.44
N THR A 693 37.95 28.15 16.80
CA THR A 693 39.38 27.88 16.96
C THR A 693 40.21 29.08 16.53
N ALA A 694 39.92 29.69 15.37
CA ALA A 694 40.62 30.90 14.92
C ALA A 694 40.48 32.08 15.91
N ILE A 695 39.33 32.21 16.60
CA ILE A 695 39.13 33.29 17.58
C ILE A 695 39.88 33.05 18.88
N PHE A 696 39.75 31.85 19.44
CA PHE A 696 40.09 31.59 20.83
C PHE A 696 41.41 30.85 21.03
N VAL A 697 41.79 29.98 20.10
CA VAL A 697 43.02 29.20 20.22
C VAL A 697 44.19 30.07 19.78
N PRO A 698 45.23 30.23 20.62
CA PRO A 698 46.35 31.10 20.30
C PRO A 698 47.21 30.53 19.17
N GLY A 699 47.37 31.31 18.09
CA GLY A 699 48.43 31.11 17.08
C GLY A 699 49.76 31.73 17.51
N GLU A 700 50.71 31.87 16.57
CA GLU A 700 52.05 32.43 16.85
C GLU A 700 52.01 33.87 17.42
N SER A 701 51.01 34.66 17.02
CA SER A 701 50.80 36.04 17.49
C SER A 701 49.84 36.14 18.68
N GLY A 702 49.47 35.01 19.29
CA GLY A 702 48.39 34.92 20.27
C GLY A 702 47.00 34.88 19.63
N SER A 703 45.97 34.63 20.45
CA SER A 703 44.58 34.49 19.95
C SER A 703 44.01 35.83 19.49
N ILE A 704 43.10 35.80 18.51
CA ILE A 704 42.37 37.00 18.06
C ILE A 704 41.65 37.65 19.25
N ALA A 705 41.05 36.83 20.12
CA ALA A 705 40.38 37.31 21.31
C ALA A 705 41.29 38.14 22.22
N GLY A 706 42.54 37.70 22.42
CA GLY A 706 43.53 38.47 23.17
C GLY A 706 43.98 39.74 22.45
N ARG A 707 44.32 39.63 21.15
CA ARG A 707 44.84 40.74 20.34
C ARG A 707 43.85 41.90 20.19
N LEU A 708 42.57 41.60 20.00
CA LEU A 708 41.51 42.59 19.80
C LEU A 708 40.72 42.91 21.09
N ASN A 709 41.16 42.37 22.23
CA ASN A 709 40.51 42.53 23.52
C ASN A 709 38.99 42.18 23.45
N LEU A 710 38.71 41.03 22.84
CA LEU A 710 37.37 40.41 22.82
C LEU A 710 37.11 39.70 24.15
N LEU A 711 35.87 39.25 24.34
CA LEU A 711 35.53 38.36 25.45
C LEU A 711 36.43 37.12 25.43
N SER A 712 36.93 36.74 26.60
CA SER A 712 37.68 35.49 26.75
C SER A 712 36.76 34.30 26.50
N ARG A 713 37.34 33.14 26.16
CA ARG A 713 36.58 31.91 25.94
C ARG A 713 35.70 31.55 27.13
N THR A 714 36.21 31.70 28.35
CA THR A 714 35.48 31.45 29.59
C THR A 714 34.31 32.42 29.79
N ALA A 715 34.49 33.70 29.45
CA ALA A 715 33.41 34.68 29.54
C ALA A 715 32.36 34.45 28.45
N ALA A 716 32.80 34.05 27.25
CA ALA A 716 31.93 33.75 26.12
C ALA A 716 31.04 32.52 26.37
N SER A 717 31.58 31.45 26.97
CA SER A 717 30.83 30.22 27.26
C SER A 717 29.74 30.39 28.33
N GLN A 718 29.88 31.39 29.20
CA GLN A 718 28.93 31.70 30.27
C GLN A 718 27.81 32.65 29.82
N HIS A 719 27.85 33.13 28.58
CA HIS A 719 26.85 34.07 28.09
C HIS A 719 25.49 33.37 27.90
N PRO A 720 24.38 33.90 28.45
CA PRO A 720 23.09 33.21 28.48
C PRO A 720 22.33 33.34 27.14
N VAL A 721 22.83 32.70 26.09
CA VAL A 721 22.19 32.65 24.75
C VAL A 721 22.28 31.26 24.14
N ASP A 722 21.34 30.93 23.26
CA ASP A 722 21.38 29.70 22.49
C ASP A 722 22.45 29.78 21.39
N PHE A 723 23.53 29.01 21.58
CA PHE A 723 24.61 28.87 20.61
C PHE A 723 24.35 27.72 19.64
N HIS A 724 25.04 27.76 18.50
CA HIS A 724 25.15 26.63 17.60
C HIS A 724 25.63 25.37 18.37
N PRO A 725 25.09 24.15 18.12
CA PRO A 725 25.51 22.94 18.84
C PRO A 725 27.02 22.70 18.82
N ALA A 726 27.67 22.89 17.67
CA ALA A 726 29.12 22.80 17.52
C ALA A 726 29.90 23.81 18.41
N ALA A 727 29.30 24.98 18.70
CA ALA A 727 29.91 25.98 19.56
C ALA A 727 29.79 25.59 21.04
N LEU A 728 28.67 25.00 21.45
CA LEU A 728 28.51 24.43 22.79
C LEU A 728 29.54 23.31 23.03
N GLU A 729 29.72 22.42 22.06
CA GLU A 729 30.73 21.36 22.12
C GLU A 729 32.15 21.95 22.21
N PHE A 730 32.45 22.99 21.41
CA PHE A 730 33.70 23.71 21.48
C PHE A 730 33.94 24.31 22.88
N PHE A 731 32.93 24.93 23.50
CA PHE A 731 33.07 25.50 24.84
C PHE A 731 33.16 24.45 25.97
N ALA A 732 32.54 23.28 25.78
CA ALA A 732 32.60 22.18 26.73
C ALA A 732 33.97 21.49 26.76
N ASN A 733 34.72 21.51 25.66
CA ASN A 733 36.00 20.83 25.56
C ASN A 733 37.11 21.57 26.34
N SER A 734 37.51 21.03 27.49
CA SER A 734 38.55 21.60 28.38
C SER A 734 39.99 21.44 27.87
N GLU A 735 40.24 20.67 26.81
CA GLU A 735 41.59 20.35 26.32
C GLU A 735 42.15 21.34 25.27
N LEU A 736 41.36 22.35 24.88
CA LEU A 736 41.69 23.35 23.86
C LEU A 736 42.25 24.66 24.41
#